data_AF-A0A4W4GKC6-F1
#
_entry.id   AF-A0A4W4GKC6-F1
#
_cell.length_a   1.000
_cell.length_b   1.000
_cell.length_c   1.000
_cell.angle_alpha   90.00
_cell.angle_beta   90.00
_cell.angle_gamma   90.00
#
_symmetry.space_group_name_H-M   'P 1'
#
loop_
_entity.id
_entity.type
_entity.pdbx_description
1 polymer ?
#
loop_
_entity_poly.entity_id
_entity_poly.type
_entity_poly.pdbx_seq_one_letter_code
_entity_poly.pdbx_strand_id
1 'polypeptide(L)'
;MSKRKNNQILEVPSKRVRLSQPEPPDDEEERICSIQDSREVGIIENIFLRNFMCHSLLGPFTFGPNVNFVIGNNGSGKSAILTALIVGLGGKAQTTNRGSSLKGFIKEGESSAQISITMRNRGQDAYKPEVFGESITIDLRISSEGLRTYKFMSKTGQPVPYKKEELVSILDHFNIQVDNPISILTQEMSKHFLHSKGEGDKYKFFMKATQLEQMKEDYSYIMETKAMTQNTVQKHEEVSTLCEELLSNMNKYINLLFVPMQEKVAEAEQKYKEFHDQLESVNQRLKQLQPKCTQLKNEVQERCRVFRVAEVHIHTHSKRRELTTLEGSRIGGLRRFGEKMPALIAAIEEANHRGHFRVKPVGPLGYCIRLRDAELCLAVESCLKSLLFAFCCDNYMDEKVLQLLMSKAFSQERRPQIIVSEFTDTLYDISTRAVRHPQYPTVLQALDIDNPVVANCLIDMRGIETILLIKNNKDARRVMQRGCPPCNCKEAFTREGDQVFNNRYYSSEQQRALYLSHDVEKEIRFALALCAILLNVMYLFDSLPLPPQQEELSKSDQVVEKSKHNKKHYEEKRKEHLSHIQDLKKSLGDKEHEIENSITKALEICPERSDVRRTAKSLDSEISRLKLKISTQQDQHGDRDTILRQYQDALQSYNGAALQVKGLKSFITLLGNIMNKRHNIYTEMRRYLSVRCKYYFDSMLSQRGYTGKMTFSHKDETLSISVQPGENAKAALSDMRSLSGGERSFSTVCFVLSLWAIAEAPFRCLDEFDVYMDMVNRRISMDMMLKIAASQRYRQFIFLTPQSMSSLPPNNLTHILRLNDPDRNQSTLPFGQP
;
A
#
# COMPACT_ATOMS: atom_id res chain seq x y z
N MET A 1 -22.15 -16.21 -24.90
CA MET A 1 -21.91 -15.97 -26.36
C MET A 1 -23.22 -15.38 -26.89
N SER A 2 -23.35 -14.25 -27.58
CA SER A 2 -22.43 -13.44 -28.39
C SER A 2 -22.99 -11.99 -28.48
N LYS A 3 -22.13 -10.99 -28.16
CA LYS A 3 -21.88 -9.67 -28.81
C LYS A 3 -23.06 -8.71 -29.09
N ARG A 4 -22.94 -7.37 -29.02
CA ARG A 4 -21.94 -6.36 -28.59
C ARG A 4 -22.62 -4.97 -28.71
N LYS A 5 -22.26 -4.06 -27.79
CA LYS A 5 -22.14 -2.58 -27.85
C LYS A 5 -22.56 -1.83 -29.13
N ASN A 6 -23.21 -0.65 -29.00
CA ASN A 6 -22.54 0.66 -29.00
C ASN A 6 -23.49 1.87 -28.88
N ASN A 7 -23.01 2.90 -28.18
CA ASN A 7 -23.48 4.29 -28.21
C ASN A 7 -23.40 4.91 -29.61
N GLN A 8 -24.36 5.77 -29.96
CA GLN A 8 -24.13 6.86 -30.92
C GLN A 8 -24.94 8.11 -30.53
N ILE A 9 -24.18 9.20 -30.38
CA ILE A 9 -24.56 10.61 -30.40
C ILE A 9 -25.03 10.97 -31.81
N LEU A 10 -26.04 11.83 -31.97
CA LEU A 10 -26.31 12.69 -33.15
C LEU A 10 -27.36 13.75 -32.70
N GLU A 11 -26.93 14.99 -32.48
CA GLU A 11 -27.00 16.11 -33.43
C GLU A 11 -28.40 16.74 -33.60
N VAL A 12 -28.46 18.01 -33.21
CA VAL A 12 -29.55 18.96 -33.45
C VAL A 12 -29.55 19.35 -34.93
N PRO A 13 -30.74 19.53 -35.55
CA PRO A 13 -30.89 20.55 -36.57
C PRO A 13 -31.96 21.59 -36.23
N SER A 14 -31.70 22.77 -36.78
CA SER A 14 -32.24 24.08 -36.49
C SER A 14 -33.59 24.40 -37.15
N LYS A 15 -34.36 25.22 -36.42
CA LYS A 15 -35.30 26.28 -36.85
C LYS A 15 -36.12 26.09 -38.14
N ARG A 16 -37.44 26.01 -37.96
CA ARG A 16 -38.41 26.72 -38.82
C ARG A 16 -39.29 27.63 -37.96
N VAL A 17 -39.17 28.93 -38.21
CA VAL A 17 -40.07 29.97 -37.71
C VAL A 17 -41.42 29.81 -38.42
N ARG A 18 -42.51 29.67 -37.67
CA ARG A 18 -43.88 29.87 -38.17
C ARG A 18 -44.57 30.92 -37.30
N LEU A 19 -45.18 31.88 -37.99
CA LEU A 19 -45.91 33.01 -37.47
C LEU A 19 -47.14 32.59 -36.65
N SER A 20 -47.30 33.32 -35.55
CA SER A 20 -48.44 33.49 -34.63
C SER A 20 -49.83 33.01 -35.09
N GLN A 21 -50.43 32.14 -34.28
CA GLN A 21 -51.87 32.13 -34.00
C GLN A 21 -52.06 32.37 -32.49
N PRO A 22 -53.09 33.13 -32.06
CA PRO A 22 -53.35 33.37 -30.65
C PRO A 22 -53.89 32.08 -30.00
N GLU A 23 -53.20 31.59 -28.97
CA GLU A 23 -53.69 30.54 -28.08
C GLU A 23 -54.92 31.06 -27.29
N PRO A 24 -55.88 30.18 -26.95
CA PRO A 24 -57.02 30.56 -26.12
C PRO A 24 -56.57 30.91 -24.69
N PRO A 25 -57.37 31.66 -23.92
CA PRO A 25 -56.99 32.05 -22.56
C PRO A 25 -56.81 30.84 -21.64
N ASP A 26 -55.82 30.93 -20.77
CA ASP A 26 -55.36 29.92 -19.83
C ASP A 26 -56.47 29.24 -18.99
N ASP A 27 -56.53 27.90 -19.07
CA ASP A 27 -57.32 26.98 -18.23
C ASP A 27 -56.92 26.98 -16.72
N GLU A 28 -56.11 27.93 -16.25
CA GLU A 28 -55.68 28.00 -14.84
C GLU A 28 -56.69 28.74 -13.94
N GLU A 29 -57.42 29.74 -14.45
CA GLU A 29 -58.44 30.45 -13.65
C GLU A 29 -59.68 29.56 -13.39
N GLU A 30 -60.07 28.70 -14.34
CA GLU A 30 -61.16 27.74 -14.14
C GLU A 30 -60.79 26.60 -13.18
N ARG A 31 -59.53 26.15 -13.15
CA ARG A 31 -59.09 25.14 -12.17
C ARG A 31 -59.11 25.67 -10.74
N ILE A 32 -58.71 26.92 -10.51
CA ILE A 32 -58.73 27.52 -9.16
C ILE A 32 -60.17 27.71 -8.66
N CYS A 33 -61.13 28.02 -9.55
CA CYS A 33 -62.55 28.06 -9.22
C CYS A 33 -63.15 26.67 -8.94
N SER A 34 -62.75 25.63 -9.70
CA SER A 34 -63.30 24.27 -9.54
C SER A 34 -62.92 23.56 -8.23
N ILE A 35 -61.83 23.98 -7.56
CA ILE A 35 -61.37 23.39 -6.28
C ILE A 35 -62.16 23.95 -5.07
N GLN A 36 -62.84 25.10 -5.21
CA GLN A 36 -63.58 25.72 -4.11
C GLN A 36 -65.00 25.14 -3.90
N ASP A 37 -65.52 24.36 -4.85
CA ASP A 37 -66.91 23.92 -4.91
C ASP A 37 -67.21 22.54 -4.26
N SER A 38 -66.27 21.94 -3.51
CA SER A 38 -66.43 20.59 -2.92
C SER A 38 -66.07 20.46 -1.43
N ARG A 39 -66.01 21.55 -0.65
CA ARG A 39 -65.64 21.48 0.77
C ARG A 39 -66.82 20.97 1.63
N GLU A 40 -66.84 19.67 1.89
CA GLU A 40 -67.80 19.00 2.79
C GLU A 40 -67.22 18.74 4.20
N VAL A 41 -66.08 19.34 4.55
CA VAL A 41 -65.39 19.10 5.83
C VAL A 41 -65.44 20.30 6.78
N GLY A 42 -65.34 20.05 8.09
CA GLY A 42 -65.20 21.09 9.12
C GLY A 42 -66.49 21.84 9.48
N ILE A 43 -67.64 21.47 8.89
CA ILE A 43 -68.96 21.99 9.24
C ILE A 43 -69.42 21.40 10.58
N ILE A 44 -69.93 22.23 11.49
CA ILE A 44 -70.44 21.76 12.78
C ILE A 44 -71.82 21.15 12.57
N GLU A 45 -71.99 19.86 12.86
CA GLU A 45 -73.26 19.16 12.69
C GLU A 45 -74.11 19.22 13.97
N ASN A 46 -73.48 18.99 15.12
CA ASN A 46 -74.16 19.12 16.40
C ASN A 46 -73.23 19.54 17.55
N ILE A 47 -73.86 20.08 18.60
CA ILE A 47 -73.21 20.37 19.87
C ILE A 47 -74.07 19.88 21.04
N PHE A 48 -73.42 19.32 22.05
CA PHE A 48 -74.04 18.85 23.28
C PHE A 48 -73.21 19.31 24.49
N LEU A 49 -73.88 19.94 25.47
CA LEU A 49 -73.27 20.48 26.68
C LEU A 49 -73.91 19.86 27.92
N ARG A 50 -73.09 19.52 28.90
CA ARG A 50 -73.53 19.06 30.23
C ARG A 50 -72.76 19.79 31.31
N ASN A 51 -73.49 20.29 32.31
CA ASN A 51 -72.94 21.02 33.46
C ASN A 51 -72.01 22.18 33.05
N PHE A 52 -72.36 22.89 31.97
CA PHE A 52 -71.53 23.93 31.37
C PHE A 52 -72.22 25.30 31.45
N MET A 53 -71.58 26.27 32.10
CA MET A 53 -72.12 27.59 32.41
C MET A 53 -73.51 27.50 33.08
N CYS A 54 -74.55 28.13 32.53
CA CYS A 54 -75.90 28.09 33.09
C CYS A 54 -76.64 26.77 32.79
N HIS A 55 -76.11 25.90 31.93
CA HIS A 55 -76.82 24.72 31.43
C HIS A 55 -76.42 23.44 32.17
N SER A 56 -77.41 22.78 32.78
CA SER A 56 -77.22 21.41 33.31
C SER A 56 -77.14 20.40 32.17
N LEU A 57 -78.01 20.57 31.15
CA LEU A 57 -78.03 19.79 29.92
C LEU A 57 -78.52 20.69 28.78
N LEU A 58 -77.74 20.82 27.71
CA LEU A 58 -78.11 21.56 26.51
C LEU A 58 -77.77 20.74 25.26
N GLY A 59 -78.79 20.35 24.50
CA GLY A 59 -78.63 19.61 23.24
C GLY A 59 -79.04 18.13 23.31
N PRO A 60 -78.76 17.35 22.25
CA PRO A 60 -77.94 17.73 21.09
C PRO A 60 -78.63 18.78 20.20
N PHE A 61 -77.98 19.93 20.01
CA PHE A 61 -78.41 20.96 19.07
C PHE A 61 -77.87 20.60 17.69
N THR A 62 -78.76 20.40 16.71
CA THR A 62 -78.37 20.08 15.33
C THR A 62 -78.36 21.36 14.50
N PHE A 63 -77.23 21.64 13.86
CA PHE A 63 -77.09 22.78 12.96
C PHE A 63 -77.37 22.35 11.51
N GLY A 64 -78.00 23.25 10.76
CA GLY A 64 -78.06 23.18 9.31
C GLY A 64 -76.70 23.47 8.66
N PRO A 65 -76.51 23.07 7.39
CA PRO A 65 -75.22 23.14 6.70
C PRO A 65 -74.77 24.55 6.30
N ASN A 66 -75.68 25.53 6.25
CA ASN A 66 -75.40 26.90 5.79
C ASN A 66 -75.77 27.93 6.86
N VAL A 67 -76.98 28.50 6.90
CA VAL A 67 -77.34 29.54 7.89
C VAL A 67 -78.07 28.95 9.09
N ASN A 68 -77.63 29.33 10.30
CA ASN A 68 -78.20 28.94 11.57
C ASN A 68 -78.45 30.17 12.45
N PHE A 69 -79.68 30.35 12.93
CA PHE A 69 -80.03 31.36 13.92
C PHE A 69 -80.30 30.70 15.27
N VAL A 70 -79.58 31.11 16.31
CA VAL A 70 -79.82 30.70 17.70
C VAL A 70 -80.48 31.87 18.43
N ILE A 71 -81.76 31.71 18.76
CA ILE A 71 -82.61 32.75 19.33
C ILE A 71 -82.96 32.41 20.78
N GLY A 72 -83.00 33.41 21.65
CA GLY A 72 -83.44 33.23 23.04
C GLY A 72 -83.34 34.54 23.82
N ASN A 73 -84.12 34.71 24.88
CA ASN A 73 -84.10 35.93 25.66
C ASN A 73 -82.72 36.19 26.32
N ASN A 74 -82.45 37.44 26.71
CA ASN A 74 -81.22 37.75 27.44
C ASN A 74 -81.13 36.90 28.71
N GLY A 75 -79.97 36.30 28.96
CA GLY A 75 -79.78 35.36 30.07
C GLY A 75 -80.13 33.89 29.78
N SER A 76 -80.72 33.56 28.62
CA SER A 76 -81.03 32.17 28.24
C SER A 76 -79.80 31.28 27.95
N GLY A 77 -78.58 31.82 28.07
CA GLY A 77 -77.35 31.08 27.83
C GLY A 77 -76.99 30.85 26.36
N LYS A 78 -77.44 31.71 25.43
CA LYS A 78 -77.05 31.68 23.99
C LYS A 78 -75.54 31.61 23.81
N SER A 79 -74.82 32.56 24.40
CA SER A 79 -73.36 32.67 24.28
C SER A 79 -72.61 31.46 24.85
N ALA A 80 -73.26 30.60 25.67
CA ALA A 80 -72.64 29.37 26.15
C ALA A 80 -72.32 28.40 25.00
N ILE A 81 -73.10 28.40 23.91
CA ILE A 81 -72.82 27.60 22.70
C ILE A 81 -71.53 28.07 22.05
N LEU A 82 -71.35 29.38 21.90
CA LEU A 82 -70.15 29.99 21.31
C LEU A 82 -68.91 29.75 22.17
N THR A 83 -69.03 29.94 23.49
CA THR A 83 -67.98 29.62 24.47
C THR A 83 -67.60 28.14 24.40
N ALA A 84 -68.58 27.25 24.29
CA ALA A 84 -68.34 25.82 24.17
C ALA A 84 -67.64 25.44 22.86
N LEU A 85 -67.97 26.08 21.73
CA LEU A 85 -67.24 25.88 20.47
C LEU A 85 -65.78 26.29 20.60
N ILE A 86 -65.49 27.48 21.17
CA ILE A 86 -64.11 27.96 21.37
C ILE A 86 -63.34 26.98 22.28
N VAL A 87 -63.88 26.65 23.45
CA VAL A 87 -63.19 25.83 24.45
C VAL A 87 -63.08 24.37 24.01
N GLY A 88 -64.16 23.82 23.44
CA GLY A 88 -64.25 22.45 22.93
C GLY A 88 -63.26 22.18 21.80
N LEU A 89 -63.02 23.16 20.93
CA LEU A 89 -62.03 23.08 19.86
C LEU A 89 -60.63 23.55 20.28
N GLY A 90 -60.35 23.66 21.59
CA GLY A 90 -58.98 23.89 22.09
C GLY A 90 -58.61 25.34 22.40
N GLY A 91 -59.48 26.30 22.17
CA GLY A 91 -59.26 27.72 22.47
C GLY A 91 -59.07 28.00 23.97
N LYS A 92 -58.36 29.08 24.30
CA LYS A 92 -58.08 29.47 25.71
C LYS A 92 -59.32 30.08 26.36
N ALA A 93 -59.40 30.01 27.70
CA ALA A 93 -60.53 30.59 28.44
C ALA A 93 -60.62 32.11 28.19
N GLN A 94 -59.48 32.82 28.18
CA GLN A 94 -59.43 34.25 27.94
C GLN A 94 -59.97 34.64 26.56
N THR A 95 -59.79 33.81 25.52
CA THR A 95 -60.29 34.08 24.15
C THR A 95 -61.82 34.27 24.13
N THR A 96 -62.54 33.63 25.06
CA THR A 96 -64.00 33.69 25.11
C THR A 96 -64.54 35.04 25.61
N ASN A 97 -63.72 35.86 26.29
CA ASN A 97 -64.15 37.07 27.02
C ASN A 97 -65.23 36.83 28.09
N ARG A 98 -65.49 35.58 28.48
CA ARG A 98 -66.49 35.20 29.48
C ARG A 98 -65.89 34.55 30.73
N GLY A 99 -64.59 34.29 30.75
CA GLY A 99 -63.91 33.69 31.91
C GLY A 99 -62.39 33.72 31.81
N SER A 100 -61.71 33.83 32.95
CA SER A 100 -60.25 33.83 33.04
C SER A 100 -59.64 32.42 33.12
N SER A 101 -60.42 31.42 33.54
CA SER A 101 -60.00 30.03 33.68
C SER A 101 -61.12 29.06 33.28
N LEU A 102 -60.74 27.83 32.91
CA LEU A 102 -61.69 26.80 32.46
C LEU A 102 -62.62 26.32 33.58
N LYS A 103 -62.15 26.35 34.83
CA LYS A 103 -62.97 26.04 36.02
C LYS A 103 -64.20 26.94 36.10
N GLY A 104 -64.07 28.20 35.69
CA GLY A 104 -65.16 29.18 35.69
C GLY A 104 -66.31 28.85 34.71
N PHE A 105 -66.12 27.90 33.80
CA PHE A 105 -67.19 27.44 32.89
C PHE A 105 -67.93 26.21 33.39
N ILE A 106 -67.51 25.61 34.50
CA ILE A 106 -68.27 24.52 35.13
C ILE A 106 -69.47 25.13 35.85
N LYS A 107 -70.65 24.55 35.65
CA LYS A 107 -71.87 24.98 36.33
C LYS A 107 -71.67 24.94 37.84
N GLU A 108 -72.15 25.97 38.54
CA GLU A 108 -72.04 26.06 39.99
C GLU A 108 -72.67 24.82 40.67
N GLY A 109 -71.95 24.26 41.64
CA GLY A 109 -72.34 23.01 42.34
C GLY A 109 -71.87 21.71 41.66
N GLU A 110 -71.31 21.77 40.45
CA GLU A 110 -70.87 20.59 39.71
C GLU A 110 -69.34 20.38 39.76
N SER A 111 -68.89 19.12 39.66
CA SER A 111 -67.46 18.76 39.74
C SER A 111 -66.77 18.68 38.37
N SER A 112 -67.54 18.63 37.28
CA SER A 112 -67.02 18.62 35.92
C SER A 112 -68.06 19.07 34.91
N ALA A 113 -67.59 19.62 33.79
CA ALA A 113 -68.39 19.95 32.63
C ALA A 113 -68.00 19.09 31.43
N GLN A 114 -68.93 18.85 30.51
CA GLN A 114 -68.69 18.13 29.27
C GLN A 114 -69.19 18.95 28.07
N ILE A 115 -68.37 19.01 27.03
CA ILE A 115 -68.67 19.58 25.72
C ILE A 115 -68.44 18.49 24.68
N SER A 116 -69.43 18.24 23.83
CA SER A 116 -69.32 17.32 22.70
C SER A 116 -69.64 18.09 21.42
N ILE A 117 -68.74 18.06 20.45
CA ILE A 117 -68.87 18.76 19.16
C ILE A 117 -68.68 17.72 18.06
N THR A 118 -69.67 17.58 17.18
CA THR A 118 -69.56 16.71 16.00
C THR A 118 -69.36 17.56 14.76
N MET A 119 -68.31 17.26 14.00
CA MET A 119 -67.95 17.93 12.75
C MET A 119 -68.05 16.98 11.57
N ARG A 120 -68.46 17.49 10.42
CA ARG A 120 -68.52 16.72 9.17
C ARG A 120 -67.12 16.40 8.65
N ASN A 121 -66.93 15.16 8.20
CA ASN A 121 -65.69 14.60 7.67
C ASN A 121 -65.95 13.80 6.37
N ARG A 122 -66.44 14.49 5.34
CA ARG A 122 -66.87 13.88 4.07
C ARG A 122 -66.14 14.47 2.87
N GLY A 123 -66.26 13.82 1.71
CA GLY A 123 -65.64 14.26 0.47
C GLY A 123 -64.16 13.87 0.37
N GLN A 124 -63.49 14.41 -0.66
CA GLN A 124 -62.09 14.07 -0.97
C GLN A 124 -61.11 14.61 0.09
N ASP A 125 -61.50 15.65 0.82
CA ASP A 125 -60.70 16.28 1.86
C ASP A 125 -60.96 15.70 3.26
N ALA A 126 -61.62 14.54 3.38
CA ALA A 126 -61.87 13.93 4.68
C ALA A 126 -60.56 13.57 5.41
N TYR A 127 -60.47 13.93 6.68
CA TYR A 127 -59.35 13.60 7.56
C TYR A 127 -59.49 12.18 8.10
N LYS A 128 -58.54 11.30 7.73
CA LYS A 128 -58.47 9.89 8.16
C LYS A 128 -59.85 9.19 8.18
N PRO A 129 -60.58 9.18 7.04
CA PRO A 129 -61.94 8.64 6.97
C PRO A 129 -62.01 7.16 7.39
N GLU A 130 -60.93 6.41 7.24
CA GLU A 130 -60.80 5.03 7.69
C GLU A 130 -60.88 4.88 9.23
N VAL A 131 -60.45 5.90 9.97
CA VAL A 131 -60.44 5.94 11.44
C VAL A 131 -61.74 6.54 12.00
N PHE A 132 -62.08 7.75 11.53
CA PHE A 132 -63.18 8.52 12.11
C PHE A 132 -64.51 8.37 11.36
N GLY A 133 -64.49 7.94 10.09
CA GLY A 133 -65.71 7.83 9.28
C GLY A 133 -66.17 9.19 8.77
N GLU A 134 -67.48 9.33 8.55
CA GLU A 134 -68.09 10.51 7.93
C GLU A 134 -68.19 11.74 8.84
N SER A 135 -68.04 11.58 10.15
CA SER A 135 -68.09 12.67 11.12
C SER A 135 -67.08 12.43 12.25
N ILE A 136 -66.45 13.50 12.74
CA ILE A 136 -65.52 13.46 13.87
C ILE A 136 -66.22 14.07 15.08
N THR A 137 -66.39 13.29 16.15
CA THR A 137 -66.90 13.79 17.43
C THR A 137 -65.74 14.04 18.39
N ILE A 138 -65.66 15.29 18.87
CA ILE A 138 -64.70 15.76 19.87
C ILE A 138 -65.44 15.91 21.20
N ASP A 139 -65.09 15.07 22.16
CA ASP A 139 -65.59 15.12 23.53
C ASP A 139 -64.53 15.72 24.46
N LEU A 140 -64.81 16.90 25.00
CA LEU A 140 -64.00 17.56 26.02
C LEU A 140 -64.69 17.44 27.39
N ARG A 141 -63.97 16.90 28.37
CA ARG A 141 -64.30 17.01 29.80
C ARG A 141 -63.39 18.02 30.48
N ILE A 142 -63.99 18.94 31.23
CA ILE A 142 -63.29 19.92 32.07
C ILE A 142 -63.46 19.50 33.53
N SER A 143 -62.37 19.25 34.25
CA SER A 143 -62.40 18.92 35.68
C SER A 143 -62.47 20.19 36.55
N SER A 144 -62.88 20.04 37.81
CA SER A 144 -62.85 21.10 38.83
C SER A 144 -61.48 21.72 39.07
N GLU A 145 -60.40 21.02 38.70
CA GLU A 145 -59.01 21.51 38.70
C GLU A 145 -58.66 22.35 37.45
N GLY A 146 -59.56 22.42 36.48
CA GLY A 146 -59.36 23.14 35.22
C GLY A 146 -58.58 22.34 34.16
N LEU A 147 -58.39 21.04 34.35
CA LEU A 147 -57.72 20.16 33.39
C LEU A 147 -58.67 19.77 32.24
N ARG A 148 -58.11 19.67 31.03
CA ARG A 148 -58.81 19.22 29.82
C ARG A 148 -58.56 17.74 29.59
N THR A 149 -59.62 16.97 29.41
CA THR A 149 -59.53 15.58 28.97
C THR A 149 -60.35 15.42 27.70
N TYR A 150 -59.66 15.17 26.59
CA TYR A 150 -60.28 14.95 25.29
C TYR A 150 -60.48 13.46 25.01
N LYS A 151 -61.56 13.14 24.31
CA LYS A 151 -61.83 11.85 23.70
C LYS A 151 -62.31 12.07 22.28
N PHE A 152 -61.81 11.29 21.34
CA PHE A 152 -62.31 11.27 19.98
C PHE A 152 -63.05 9.96 19.75
N MET A 153 -64.13 10.00 18.98
CA MET A 153 -64.89 8.80 18.65
C MET A 153 -64.48 8.29 17.27
N SER A 154 -64.15 7.00 17.17
CA SER A 154 -63.93 6.33 15.88
C SER A 154 -65.25 6.12 15.14
N LYS A 155 -65.17 5.71 13.87
CA LYS A 155 -66.34 5.30 13.08
C LYS A 155 -67.17 4.17 13.71
N THR A 156 -66.56 3.38 14.61
CA THR A 156 -67.19 2.26 15.32
C THR A 156 -67.72 2.65 16.71
N GLY A 157 -67.64 3.93 17.07
CA GLY A 157 -68.06 4.44 18.37
C GLY A 157 -67.09 4.14 19.52
N GLN A 158 -65.84 3.75 19.21
CA GLN A 158 -64.81 3.50 20.23
C GLN A 158 -63.94 4.74 20.47
N PRO A 159 -63.51 5.00 21.71
CA PRO A 159 -62.63 6.12 22.02
C PRO A 159 -61.24 5.89 21.42
N VAL A 160 -60.79 6.82 20.58
CA VAL A 160 -59.41 6.86 20.04
C VAL A 160 -58.49 7.52 21.09
N PRO A 161 -57.29 6.97 21.35
CA PRO A 161 -56.33 7.56 22.28
C PRO A 161 -56.01 9.01 21.93
N TYR A 162 -56.19 9.91 22.89
CA TYR A 162 -55.94 11.34 22.68
C TYR A 162 -54.44 11.63 22.59
N LYS A 163 -54.07 12.38 21.54
CA LYS A 163 -52.81 13.12 21.43
C LYS A 163 -53.14 14.57 21.17
N LYS A 164 -52.47 15.50 21.84
CA LYS A 164 -52.71 16.94 21.67
C LYS A 164 -52.47 17.37 20.22
N GLU A 165 -51.47 16.76 19.59
CA GLU A 165 -51.09 16.96 18.21
C GLU A 165 -52.21 16.52 17.24
N GLU A 166 -53.03 15.54 17.61
CA GLU A 166 -54.14 15.05 16.77
C GLU A 166 -55.26 16.08 16.68
N LEU A 167 -55.64 16.73 17.79
CA LEU A 167 -56.63 17.82 17.78
C LEU A 167 -56.15 18.96 16.88
N VAL A 168 -54.89 19.37 17.06
CA VAL A 168 -54.28 20.44 16.25
C VAL A 168 -54.28 20.05 14.77
N SER A 169 -53.91 18.82 14.44
CA SER A 169 -53.89 18.32 13.05
C SER A 169 -55.29 18.31 12.42
N ILE A 170 -56.34 17.93 13.16
CA ILE A 170 -57.73 17.97 12.65
C ILE A 170 -58.15 19.41 12.37
N LEU A 171 -57.87 20.33 13.29
CA LEU A 171 -58.25 21.74 13.15
C LEU A 171 -57.50 22.41 11.99
N ASP A 172 -56.19 22.15 11.86
CA ASP A 172 -55.37 22.66 10.76
C ASP A 172 -55.86 22.10 9.41
N HIS A 173 -56.16 20.80 9.34
CA HIS A 173 -56.66 20.14 8.13
C HIS A 173 -58.02 20.71 7.68
N PHE A 174 -58.91 21.04 8.63
CA PHE A 174 -60.20 21.67 8.34
C PHE A 174 -60.13 23.21 8.23
N ASN A 175 -58.94 23.81 8.40
CA ASN A 175 -58.76 25.27 8.47
C ASN A 175 -59.68 25.94 9.52
N ILE A 176 -59.82 25.30 10.68
CA ILE A 176 -60.60 25.81 11.82
C ILE A 176 -59.68 26.59 12.75
N GLN A 177 -59.91 27.90 12.85
CA GLN A 177 -59.15 28.77 13.73
C GLN A 177 -60.05 29.38 14.81
N VAL A 178 -59.98 28.82 16.02
CA VAL A 178 -60.79 29.24 17.16
C VAL A 178 -60.38 30.59 17.76
N ASP A 179 -59.10 30.94 17.63
CA ASP A 179 -58.54 32.21 18.12
C ASP A 179 -58.62 33.34 17.06
N ASN A 180 -59.11 33.03 15.86
CA ASN A 180 -59.33 34.02 14.80
C ASN A 180 -60.70 34.72 15.03
N PRO A 181 -60.70 36.04 15.31
CA PRO A 181 -61.92 36.78 15.65
C PRO A 181 -62.94 36.87 14.51
N ILE A 182 -62.56 36.52 13.28
CA ILE A 182 -63.45 36.45 12.12
C ILE A 182 -64.19 35.12 12.02
N SER A 183 -63.60 34.03 12.51
CA SER A 183 -64.29 32.74 12.62
C SER A 183 -65.34 32.78 13.73
N ILE A 184 -65.00 33.39 14.87
CA ILE A 184 -65.91 33.49 16.02
C ILE A 184 -65.83 34.92 16.59
N LEU A 185 -66.86 35.72 16.32
CA LEU A 185 -66.96 37.08 16.83
C LEU A 185 -67.87 37.12 18.06
N THR A 186 -67.26 37.32 19.23
CA THR A 186 -68.00 37.50 20.49
C THR A 186 -68.66 38.88 20.58
N GLN A 187 -69.65 39.01 21.46
CA GLN A 187 -70.32 40.28 21.75
C GLN A 187 -69.30 41.37 22.13
N GLU A 188 -68.39 41.11 23.08
CA GLU A 188 -67.37 42.06 23.51
C GLU A 188 -66.38 42.42 22.40
N MET A 189 -65.97 41.47 21.56
CA MET A 189 -65.05 41.72 20.46
C MET A 189 -65.67 42.65 19.40
N SER A 190 -66.94 42.40 19.03
CA SER A 190 -67.66 43.27 18.10
C SER A 190 -67.80 44.72 18.63
N LYS A 191 -67.97 44.87 19.94
CA LYS A 191 -68.01 46.19 20.60
C LYS A 191 -66.64 46.83 20.59
N HIS A 192 -65.60 46.22 21.13
CA HIS A 192 -64.35 46.95 21.37
C HIS A 192 -63.49 47.17 20.12
N PHE A 193 -63.66 46.34 19.09
CA PHE A 193 -62.71 46.24 17.98
C PHE A 193 -62.53 47.54 17.17
N LEU A 194 -63.61 48.19 16.71
CA LEU A 194 -63.49 49.46 15.97
C LEU A 194 -63.35 50.69 16.88
N HIS A 195 -63.39 50.51 18.20
CA HIS A 195 -63.30 51.59 19.18
C HIS A 195 -61.87 51.86 19.65
N SER A 196 -60.92 50.98 19.34
CA SER A 196 -59.51 51.14 19.73
C SER A 196 -58.94 52.46 19.22
N LYS A 197 -58.06 53.08 20.03
CA LYS A 197 -57.38 54.33 19.67
C LYS A 197 -56.27 54.13 18.65
N GLY A 198 -55.62 52.97 18.65
CA GLY A 198 -54.53 52.66 17.75
C GLY A 198 -55.02 52.24 16.37
N GLU A 199 -54.64 53.00 15.34
CA GLU A 199 -54.73 52.54 13.95
C GLU A 199 -53.91 51.26 13.73
N GLY A 200 -52.86 51.04 14.53
CA GLY A 200 -52.09 49.80 14.56
C GLY A 200 -52.87 48.59 15.06
N ASP A 201 -53.76 48.75 16.06
CA ASP A 201 -54.59 47.65 16.56
C ASP A 201 -55.58 47.16 15.49
N LYS A 202 -56.14 48.11 14.71
CA LYS A 202 -57.03 47.82 13.57
C LYS A 202 -56.28 47.05 12.48
N TYR A 203 -55.03 47.44 12.20
CA TYR A 203 -54.18 46.75 11.22
C TYR A 203 -53.80 45.35 11.71
N LYS A 204 -53.38 45.21 12.97
CA LYS A 204 -53.04 43.92 13.57
C LYS A 204 -54.23 42.96 13.52
N PHE A 205 -55.44 43.44 13.82
CA PHE A 205 -56.63 42.63 13.67
C PHE A 205 -56.87 42.19 12.22
N PHE A 206 -56.72 43.09 11.24
CA PHE A 206 -56.81 42.71 9.83
C PHE A 206 -55.80 41.60 9.49
N MET A 207 -54.54 41.74 9.94
CA MET A 207 -53.49 40.75 9.72
C MET A 207 -53.82 39.40 10.37
N LYS A 208 -54.35 39.41 11.59
CA LYS A 208 -54.79 38.20 12.31
C LYS A 208 -56.00 37.55 11.64
N ALA A 209 -57.00 38.36 11.28
CA ALA A 209 -58.25 37.93 10.64
C ALA A 209 -58.01 37.23 9.30
N THR A 210 -57.07 37.74 8.53
CA THR A 210 -56.69 37.23 7.20
C THR A 210 -55.57 36.19 7.25
N GLN A 211 -55.11 35.80 8.44
CA GLN A 211 -53.98 34.87 8.68
C GLN A 211 -52.63 35.34 8.13
N LEU A 212 -52.53 36.57 7.65
CA LEU A 212 -51.28 37.15 7.17
C LEU A 212 -50.27 37.34 8.31
N GLU A 213 -50.72 37.50 9.55
CA GLU A 213 -49.85 37.53 10.73
C GLU A 213 -49.11 36.20 10.91
N GLN A 214 -49.83 35.06 10.88
CA GLN A 214 -49.24 33.73 10.97
C GLN A 214 -48.23 33.49 9.84
N MET A 215 -48.61 33.84 8.60
CA MET A 215 -47.69 33.74 7.46
C MET A 215 -46.41 34.57 7.63
N LYS A 216 -46.52 35.77 8.23
CA LYS A 216 -45.37 36.64 8.53
C LYS A 216 -44.48 36.03 9.61
N GLU A 217 -45.07 35.45 10.65
CA GLU A 217 -44.34 34.78 11.74
C GLU A 217 -43.60 33.54 11.24
N ASP A 218 -44.29 32.65 10.50
CA ASP A 218 -43.70 31.45 9.88
C ASP A 218 -42.54 31.83 8.95
N TYR A 219 -42.73 32.88 8.15
CA TYR A 219 -41.69 33.43 7.29
C TYR A 219 -40.46 33.88 8.08
N SER A 220 -40.68 34.64 9.16
CA SER A 220 -39.60 35.17 10.00
C SER A 220 -38.82 34.05 10.68
N TYR A 221 -39.53 33.05 11.22
CA TYR A 221 -38.94 31.87 11.84
C TYR A 221 -38.07 31.07 10.85
N ILE A 222 -38.56 30.83 9.63
CA ILE A 222 -37.80 30.09 8.61
C ILE A 222 -36.57 30.89 8.16
N MET A 223 -36.68 32.21 8.04
CA MET A 223 -35.55 33.08 7.68
C MET A 223 -34.47 33.09 8.76
N GLU A 224 -34.85 33.15 10.03
CA GLU A 224 -33.92 33.04 11.16
C GLU A 224 -33.25 31.66 11.19
N THR A 225 -34.03 30.59 10.99
CA THR A 225 -33.52 29.22 10.90
C THR A 225 -32.54 29.05 9.74
N LYS A 226 -32.82 29.66 8.58
CA LYS A 226 -31.90 29.69 7.43
C LYS A 226 -30.59 30.40 7.80
N ALA A 227 -30.65 31.55 8.45
CA ALA A 227 -29.46 32.31 8.86
C ALA A 227 -28.61 31.53 9.87
N MET A 228 -29.26 30.88 10.86
CA MET A 228 -28.61 30.00 11.82
C MET A 228 -27.92 28.81 11.13
N THR A 229 -28.62 28.19 10.18
CA THR A 229 -28.07 27.06 9.41
C THR A 229 -26.89 27.50 8.53
N GLN A 230 -26.97 28.68 7.92
CA GLN A 230 -25.87 29.27 7.14
C GLN A 230 -24.62 29.51 8.00
N ASN A 231 -24.78 30.09 9.19
CA ASN A 231 -23.67 30.28 10.13
C ASN A 231 -23.02 28.96 10.56
N THR A 232 -23.83 27.92 10.81
CA THR A 232 -23.32 26.58 11.16
C THR A 232 -22.54 25.96 10.00
N VAL A 233 -23.06 26.08 8.76
CA VAL A 233 -22.35 25.62 7.56
C VAL A 233 -21.04 26.36 7.36
N GLN A 234 -21.01 27.67 7.59
CA GLN A 234 -19.79 28.48 7.47
C GLN A 234 -18.71 28.08 8.49
N LYS A 235 -19.11 27.80 9.75
CA LYS A 235 -18.19 27.26 10.76
C LYS A 235 -17.63 25.88 10.38
N HIS A 236 -18.47 25.00 9.84
CA HIS A 236 -18.01 23.70 9.34
C HIS A 236 -17.09 23.83 8.12
N GLU A 237 -17.25 24.88 7.32
CA GLU A 237 -16.40 25.18 6.17
C GLU A 237 -14.99 25.62 6.60
N GLU A 238 -14.87 26.45 7.63
CA GLU A 238 -13.57 26.83 8.22
C GLU A 238 -12.78 25.59 8.72
N VAL A 239 -13.47 24.66 9.38
CA VAL A 239 -12.89 23.39 9.83
C VAL A 239 -12.50 22.50 8.64
N SER A 240 -13.34 22.45 7.60
CA SER A 240 -13.04 21.71 6.37
C SER A 240 -11.80 22.24 5.67
N THR A 241 -11.65 23.57 5.55
CA THR A 241 -10.48 24.21 4.94
C THR A 241 -9.20 23.96 5.74
N LEU A 242 -9.28 23.99 7.08
CA LEU A 242 -8.15 23.67 7.94
C LEU A 242 -7.75 22.18 7.83
N CYS A 243 -8.73 21.28 7.71
CA CYS A 243 -8.48 19.86 7.43
C CYS A 243 -7.88 19.64 6.03
N GLU A 244 -8.31 20.37 5.01
CA GLU A 244 -7.71 20.33 3.66
C GLU A 244 -6.26 20.80 3.67
N GLU A 245 -5.95 21.88 4.38
CA GLU A 245 -4.56 22.34 4.57
C GLU A 245 -3.72 21.31 5.33
N LEU A 246 -4.26 20.70 6.39
CA LEU A 246 -3.58 19.64 7.15
C LEU A 246 -3.35 18.38 6.30
N LEU A 247 -4.32 17.95 5.49
CA LEU A 247 -4.19 16.83 4.57
C LEU A 247 -3.20 17.13 3.44
N SER A 248 -3.21 18.36 2.91
CA SER A 248 -2.24 18.84 1.91
C SER A 248 -0.83 18.89 2.48
N ASN A 249 -0.67 19.38 3.71
CA ASN A 249 0.60 19.41 4.43
C ASN A 249 1.09 18.00 4.77
N MET A 250 0.22 17.09 5.20
CA MET A 250 0.56 15.68 5.38
C MET A 250 0.95 15.01 4.06
N ASN A 251 0.22 15.24 2.97
CA ASN A 251 0.59 14.74 1.65
C ASN A 251 1.93 15.33 1.17
N LYS A 252 2.20 16.60 1.43
CA LYS A 252 3.53 17.20 1.19
C LYS A 252 4.60 16.51 2.02
N TYR A 253 4.37 16.24 3.31
CA TYR A 253 5.32 15.54 4.18
C TYR A 253 5.55 14.09 3.72
N ILE A 254 4.48 13.38 3.34
CA ILE A 254 4.57 12.03 2.76
C ILE A 254 5.39 12.09 1.48
N ASN A 255 5.11 13.03 0.56
CA ASN A 255 5.92 13.19 -0.65
C ASN A 255 7.38 13.57 -0.33
N LEU A 256 7.62 14.47 0.64
CA LEU A 256 8.96 14.92 1.03
C LEU A 256 9.80 13.80 1.67
N LEU A 257 9.17 12.82 2.32
CA LEU A 257 9.84 11.68 2.95
C LEU A 257 9.91 10.46 2.03
N PHE A 258 8.85 10.21 1.24
CA PHE A 258 8.68 9.00 0.45
C PHE A 258 9.32 9.12 -0.95
N VAL A 259 9.27 10.30 -1.58
CA VAL A 259 9.91 10.52 -2.89
C VAL A 259 11.43 10.37 -2.82
N PRO A 260 12.16 10.96 -1.85
CA PRO A 260 13.60 10.75 -1.75
C PRO A 260 13.96 9.30 -1.39
N MET A 261 13.05 8.58 -0.72
CA MET A 261 13.25 7.17 -0.40
C MET A 261 13.03 6.30 -1.64
N GLN A 262 12.03 6.59 -2.48
CA GLN A 262 11.83 5.96 -3.78
C GLN A 262 12.96 6.28 -4.76
N GLU A 263 13.46 7.51 -4.78
CA GLU A 263 14.63 7.89 -5.57
C GLU A 263 15.86 7.11 -5.12
N LYS A 264 16.10 6.96 -3.81
CA LYS A 264 17.21 6.14 -3.29
C LYS A 264 17.05 4.65 -3.59
N VAL A 265 15.82 4.13 -3.56
CA VAL A 265 15.54 2.75 -3.97
C VAL A 265 15.79 2.57 -5.48
N ALA A 266 15.28 3.48 -6.31
CA ALA A 266 15.53 3.47 -7.75
C ALA A 266 17.03 3.63 -8.09
N GLU A 267 17.75 4.46 -7.32
CA GLU A 267 19.21 4.62 -7.46
C GLU A 267 19.96 3.34 -7.05
N ALA A 268 19.46 2.62 -6.03
CA ALA A 268 19.98 1.32 -5.63
C ALA A 268 19.66 0.22 -6.66
N GLU A 269 18.44 0.21 -7.23
CA GLU A 269 18.02 -0.69 -8.30
C GLU A 269 18.81 -0.44 -9.59
N GLN A 270 19.07 0.83 -9.93
CA GLN A 270 19.90 1.21 -11.06
C GLN A 270 21.36 0.77 -10.86
N LYS A 271 21.92 0.98 -9.66
CA LYS A 271 23.26 0.48 -9.31
C LYS A 271 23.32 -1.04 -9.33
N TYR A 272 22.28 -1.72 -8.85
CA TYR A 272 22.16 -3.18 -8.94
C TYR A 272 22.15 -3.63 -10.41
N LYS A 273 21.34 -2.98 -11.26
CA LYS A 273 21.27 -3.27 -12.69
C LYS A 273 22.60 -3.01 -13.39
N GLU A 274 23.28 -1.89 -13.11
CA GLU A 274 24.61 -1.62 -13.63
C GLU A 274 25.63 -2.68 -13.20
N PHE A 275 25.61 -3.12 -11.94
CA PHE A 275 26.49 -4.20 -11.48
C PHE A 275 26.12 -5.56 -12.08
N HIS A 276 24.82 -5.82 -12.28
CA HIS A 276 24.34 -7.03 -12.93
C HIS A 276 24.77 -7.06 -14.40
N ASP A 277 24.57 -5.97 -15.13
CA ASP A 277 24.98 -5.81 -16.53
C ASP A 277 26.52 -5.87 -16.66
N GLN A 278 27.26 -5.31 -15.68
CA GLN A 278 28.71 -5.45 -15.62
C GLN A 278 29.13 -6.90 -15.39
N LEU A 279 28.50 -7.61 -14.45
CA LEU A 279 28.74 -9.03 -14.18
C LEU A 279 28.38 -9.88 -15.39
N GLU A 280 27.29 -9.57 -16.09
CA GLU A 280 26.86 -10.25 -17.30
C GLU A 280 27.80 -9.96 -18.47
N SER A 281 28.32 -8.73 -18.60
CA SER A 281 29.36 -8.40 -19.58
C SER A 281 30.68 -9.10 -19.27
N VAL A 282 31.05 -9.23 -17.99
CA VAL A 282 32.23 -9.99 -17.56
C VAL A 282 32.02 -11.47 -17.83
N ASN A 283 30.82 -12.01 -17.57
CA ASN A 283 30.45 -13.38 -17.90
C ASN A 283 30.40 -13.63 -19.42
N GLN A 284 29.95 -12.66 -20.22
CA GLN A 284 30.01 -12.72 -21.68
C GLN A 284 31.45 -12.65 -22.18
N ARG A 285 32.28 -11.76 -21.63
CA ARG A 285 33.73 -11.73 -21.91
C ARG A 285 34.39 -13.03 -21.50
N LEU A 286 33.99 -13.64 -20.38
CA LEU A 286 34.48 -14.93 -19.93
C LEU A 286 34.00 -16.07 -20.85
N LYS A 287 32.76 -16.01 -21.34
CA LYS A 287 32.22 -16.90 -22.39
C LYS A 287 32.84 -16.68 -23.77
N GLN A 288 33.35 -15.50 -24.10
CA GLN A 288 34.08 -15.20 -25.34
C GLN A 288 35.58 -15.52 -25.22
N LEU A 289 36.13 -15.39 -24.00
CA LEU A 289 37.50 -15.78 -23.68
C LEU A 289 37.61 -17.27 -23.45
N GLN A 290 36.55 -17.97 -23.04
CA GLN A 290 36.50 -19.43 -22.94
C GLN A 290 36.87 -20.11 -24.27
N PRO A 291 36.26 -19.80 -25.42
CA PRO A 291 36.62 -20.37 -26.71
C PRO A 291 38.05 -20.01 -27.10
N LYS A 292 38.53 -18.79 -26.81
CA LYS A 292 39.95 -18.40 -26.99
C LYS A 292 40.91 -19.15 -26.08
N CYS A 293 40.53 -19.41 -24.82
CA CYS A 293 41.31 -20.20 -23.87
C CYS A 293 41.32 -21.67 -24.25
N THR A 294 40.22 -22.21 -24.79
CA THR A 294 40.20 -23.54 -25.41
C THR A 294 40.93 -23.57 -26.75
N GLN A 295 40.93 -22.49 -27.53
CA GLN A 295 41.73 -22.37 -28.76
C GLN A 295 43.21 -22.35 -28.42
N LEU A 296 43.63 -21.54 -27.44
CA LEU A 296 45.01 -21.51 -26.93
C LEU A 296 45.37 -22.81 -26.22
N LYS A 297 44.45 -23.47 -25.49
CA LYS A 297 44.67 -24.81 -24.94
C LYS A 297 44.86 -25.83 -26.06
N ASN A 298 44.05 -25.78 -27.11
CA ASN A 298 44.14 -26.66 -28.26
C ASN A 298 45.41 -26.35 -29.07
N GLU A 299 45.83 -25.09 -29.22
CA GLU A 299 47.10 -24.69 -29.84
C GLU A 299 48.31 -25.13 -29.01
N VAL A 300 48.24 -25.03 -27.69
CA VAL A 300 49.26 -25.55 -26.77
C VAL A 300 49.26 -27.07 -26.79
N GLN A 301 48.10 -27.73 -26.85
CA GLN A 301 47.97 -29.17 -26.94
C GLN A 301 48.45 -29.70 -28.31
N GLU A 302 48.25 -28.93 -29.38
CA GLU A 302 48.73 -29.25 -30.72
C GLU A 302 50.22 -28.97 -30.87
N ARG A 303 50.73 -27.87 -30.30
CA ARG A 303 52.18 -27.64 -30.16
C ARG A 303 52.83 -28.68 -29.25
N CYS A 304 52.16 -29.16 -28.20
CA CYS A 304 52.61 -30.28 -27.37
C CYS A 304 52.50 -31.63 -28.12
N ARG A 305 51.57 -31.80 -29.07
CA ARG A 305 51.51 -32.96 -29.97
C ARG A 305 52.69 -32.94 -30.94
N VAL A 306 52.97 -31.81 -31.57
CA VAL A 306 54.15 -31.60 -32.43
C VAL A 306 55.45 -31.77 -31.62
N PHE A 307 55.50 -31.26 -30.38
CA PHE A 307 56.63 -31.46 -29.47
C PHE A 307 56.80 -32.93 -29.08
N ARG A 308 55.72 -33.68 -28.78
CA ARG A 308 55.79 -35.12 -28.50
C ARG A 308 56.21 -35.93 -29.72
N VAL A 309 55.76 -35.55 -30.92
CA VAL A 309 56.23 -36.17 -32.17
C VAL A 309 57.71 -35.88 -32.39
N ALA A 310 58.18 -34.65 -32.14
CA ALA A 310 59.59 -34.29 -32.21
C ALA A 310 60.43 -34.98 -31.12
N GLU A 311 59.90 -35.13 -29.90
CA GLU A 311 60.55 -35.80 -28.77
C GLU A 311 60.67 -37.31 -29.02
N VAL A 312 59.63 -37.95 -29.58
CA VAL A 312 59.68 -39.34 -30.07
C VAL A 312 60.65 -39.46 -31.26
N HIS A 313 60.69 -38.49 -32.17
CA HIS A 313 61.67 -38.47 -33.27
C HIS A 313 63.11 -38.40 -32.76
N ILE A 314 63.38 -37.51 -31.79
CA ILE A 314 64.71 -37.35 -31.16
C ILE A 314 65.07 -38.59 -30.33
N HIS A 315 64.13 -39.17 -29.57
CA HIS A 315 64.37 -40.41 -28.83
C HIS A 315 64.63 -41.60 -29.74
N THR A 316 63.89 -41.72 -30.85
CA THR A 316 64.09 -42.76 -31.85
C THR A 316 65.44 -42.60 -32.54
N HIS A 317 65.84 -41.37 -32.89
CA HIS A 317 67.16 -41.09 -33.45
C HIS A 317 68.30 -41.31 -32.46
N SER A 318 68.11 -40.95 -31.18
CA SER A 318 69.08 -41.16 -30.10
C SER A 318 69.27 -42.64 -29.80
N LYS A 319 68.19 -43.42 -29.68
CA LYS A 319 68.26 -44.87 -29.48
C LYS A 319 68.75 -45.61 -30.71
N ARG A 320 68.46 -45.15 -31.93
CA ARG A 320 69.03 -45.72 -33.16
C ARG A 320 70.53 -45.40 -33.28
N ARG A 321 70.98 -44.22 -32.83
CA ARG A 321 72.40 -43.89 -32.68
C ARG A 321 73.09 -44.79 -31.64
N GLU A 322 72.49 -44.97 -30.47
CA GLU A 322 73.00 -45.83 -29.41
C GLU A 322 73.07 -47.31 -29.84
N LEU A 323 72.12 -47.77 -30.68
CA LEU A 323 72.15 -49.09 -31.31
C LEU A 323 73.34 -49.22 -32.28
N THR A 324 73.62 -48.20 -33.10
CA THR A 324 74.82 -48.19 -33.96
C THR A 324 76.14 -48.09 -33.18
N THR A 325 76.18 -47.43 -32.02
CA THR A 325 77.38 -47.41 -31.15
C THR A 325 77.59 -48.73 -30.42
N LEU A 326 76.51 -49.38 -29.98
CA LEU A 326 76.56 -50.72 -29.36
C LEU A 326 76.91 -51.80 -30.39
N GLU A 327 76.45 -51.70 -31.64
CA GLU A 327 76.87 -52.56 -32.75
C GLU A 327 78.34 -52.33 -33.17
N GLY A 328 78.85 -51.10 -33.02
CA GLY A 328 80.27 -50.76 -33.20
C GLY A 328 81.20 -51.26 -32.08
N SER A 329 80.64 -51.65 -30.93
CA SER A 329 81.39 -52.19 -29.77
C SER A 329 81.69 -53.70 -29.90
N ARG A 330 81.34 -54.28 -31.05
CA ARG A 330 81.58 -55.70 -31.40
C ARG A 330 83.06 -56.01 -31.68
N ILE A 331 83.92 -55.00 -31.80
CA ILE A 331 85.33 -55.13 -32.17
C ILE A 331 86.21 -54.20 -31.31
N GLY A 332 86.78 -54.73 -30.22
CA GLY A 332 87.93 -54.13 -29.51
C GLY A 332 87.64 -53.63 -28.08
N GLY A 333 88.04 -54.42 -27.07
CA GLY A 333 87.85 -54.11 -25.64
C GLY A 333 88.46 -52.77 -25.16
N LEU A 334 89.50 -52.25 -25.84
CA LEU A 334 90.13 -50.96 -25.47
C LEU A 334 89.25 -49.73 -25.69
N ARG A 335 88.28 -49.77 -26.62
CA ARG A 335 87.40 -48.60 -26.91
C ARG A 335 86.48 -48.25 -25.75
N ARG A 336 86.26 -49.19 -24.82
CA ARG A 336 85.43 -48.98 -23.63
C ARG A 336 86.01 -47.92 -22.69
N PHE A 337 87.33 -47.72 -22.73
CA PHE A 337 88.01 -46.69 -21.96
C PHE A 337 88.12 -45.34 -22.71
N GLY A 338 87.37 -45.18 -23.81
CA GLY A 338 87.30 -43.99 -24.64
C GLY A 338 87.67 -44.28 -26.10
N GLU A 339 87.02 -43.58 -27.06
CA GLU A 339 87.23 -43.83 -28.50
C GLU A 339 88.69 -43.63 -28.95
N LYS A 340 89.41 -42.71 -28.31
CA LYS A 340 90.81 -42.37 -28.62
C LYS A 340 91.83 -43.26 -27.89
N MET A 341 91.38 -44.14 -26.99
CA MET A 341 92.26 -44.98 -26.17
C MET A 341 93.08 -46.01 -26.98
N PRO A 342 92.52 -46.71 -27.98
CA PRO A 342 93.31 -47.61 -28.82
C PRO A 342 94.43 -46.88 -29.60
N ALA A 343 94.14 -45.65 -30.06
CA ALA A 343 95.12 -44.83 -30.76
C ALA A 343 96.25 -44.37 -29.82
N LEU A 344 95.92 -44.04 -28.56
CA LEU A 344 96.92 -43.70 -27.54
C LEU A 344 97.83 -44.90 -27.22
N ILE A 345 97.26 -46.10 -27.01
CA ILE A 345 98.07 -47.30 -26.73
C ILE A 345 99.00 -47.61 -27.89
N ALA A 346 98.51 -47.58 -29.13
CA ALA A 346 99.35 -47.78 -30.31
C ALA A 346 100.50 -46.76 -30.38
N ALA A 347 100.25 -45.49 -30.03
CA ALA A 347 101.28 -44.47 -29.99
C ALA A 347 102.32 -44.69 -28.87
N ILE A 348 101.91 -45.23 -27.72
CA ILE A 348 102.82 -45.59 -26.61
C ILE A 348 103.70 -46.77 -27.02
N GLU A 349 103.15 -47.79 -27.68
CA GLU A 349 103.92 -48.94 -28.15
C GLU A 349 104.95 -48.54 -29.20
N GLU A 350 104.56 -47.71 -30.16
CA GLU A 350 105.47 -47.18 -31.17
C GLU A 350 106.59 -46.34 -30.56
N ALA A 351 106.28 -45.49 -29.57
CA ALA A 351 107.29 -44.70 -28.86
C ALA A 351 108.26 -45.58 -28.04
N ASN A 352 107.76 -46.68 -27.45
CA ASN A 352 108.59 -47.64 -26.72
C ASN A 352 109.53 -48.42 -27.65
N HIS A 353 109.04 -48.88 -28.80
CA HIS A 353 109.88 -49.56 -29.81
C HIS A 353 111.00 -48.68 -30.36
N ARG A 354 110.79 -47.35 -30.41
CA ARG A 354 111.82 -46.38 -30.80
C ARG A 354 112.79 -46.03 -29.67
N GLY A 355 112.65 -46.63 -28.49
CA GLY A 355 113.52 -46.39 -27.34
C GLY A 355 113.32 -45.01 -26.67
N HIS A 356 112.18 -44.35 -26.90
CA HIS A 356 111.89 -43.05 -26.27
C HIS A 356 111.51 -43.17 -24.79
N PHE A 357 111.06 -44.36 -24.37
CA PHE A 357 110.84 -44.68 -22.97
C PHE A 357 112.02 -45.48 -22.45
N ARG A 358 112.47 -45.17 -21.23
CA ARG A 358 113.42 -46.01 -20.51
C ARG A 358 112.73 -47.27 -20.00
N VAL A 359 111.53 -47.11 -19.45
CA VAL A 359 110.65 -48.20 -19.05
C VAL A 359 109.24 -47.90 -19.59
N LYS A 360 108.64 -48.89 -20.27
CA LYS A 360 107.33 -48.73 -20.91
C LYS A 360 106.26 -48.37 -19.87
N PRO A 361 105.47 -47.30 -20.06
CA PRO A 361 104.33 -47.01 -19.20
C PRO A 361 103.27 -48.12 -19.24
N VAL A 362 102.63 -48.38 -18.10
CA VAL A 362 101.61 -49.44 -17.97
C VAL A 362 100.23 -48.83 -17.74
N GLY A 363 99.28 -49.11 -18.64
CA GLY A 363 97.89 -48.69 -18.51
C GLY A 363 97.08 -48.87 -19.80
N PRO A 364 95.79 -48.48 -19.82
CA PRO A 364 95.04 -47.96 -18.68
C PRO A 364 94.83 -49.06 -17.63
N LEU A 365 94.89 -48.73 -16.33
CA LEU A 365 94.88 -49.74 -15.25
C LEU A 365 93.67 -50.66 -15.30
N GLY A 366 92.50 -50.15 -15.68
CA GLY A 366 91.27 -50.93 -15.83
C GLY A 366 91.34 -52.01 -16.91
N TYR A 367 92.23 -51.86 -17.90
CA TYR A 367 92.48 -52.88 -18.92
C TYR A 367 93.46 -53.96 -18.45
N CYS A 368 94.33 -53.62 -17.48
CA CYS A 368 95.35 -54.51 -16.93
C CYS A 368 94.85 -55.36 -15.74
N ILE A 369 93.58 -55.24 -15.36
CA ILE A 369 92.98 -55.99 -14.26
C ILE A 369 91.78 -56.79 -14.75
N ARG A 370 91.57 -57.97 -14.18
CA ARG A 370 90.37 -58.79 -14.41
C ARG A 370 89.69 -59.10 -13.10
N LEU A 371 88.36 -59.23 -13.11
CA LEU A 371 87.63 -59.69 -11.92
C LEU A 371 87.42 -61.19 -11.99
N ARG A 372 87.59 -61.85 -10.84
CA ARG A 372 87.25 -63.27 -10.68
C ARG A 372 85.74 -63.51 -10.62
N ASP A 373 84.98 -62.51 -10.16
CA ASP A 373 83.53 -62.58 -10.01
C ASP A 373 82.86 -61.41 -10.75
N ALA A 374 82.15 -61.72 -11.83
CA ALA A 374 81.51 -60.73 -12.69
C ALA A 374 80.41 -59.91 -11.99
N GLU A 375 79.82 -60.42 -10.90
CA GLU A 375 78.80 -59.66 -10.16
C GLU A 375 79.38 -58.45 -9.43
N LEU A 376 80.67 -58.50 -9.10
CA LEU A 376 81.34 -57.42 -8.35
C LEU A 376 81.90 -56.32 -9.26
N CYS A 377 81.68 -56.37 -10.58
CA CYS A 377 82.23 -55.39 -11.52
C CYS A 377 81.81 -53.95 -11.18
N LEU A 378 80.53 -53.71 -10.86
CA LEU A 378 80.06 -52.37 -10.49
C LEU A 378 80.66 -51.90 -9.17
N ALA A 379 80.83 -52.81 -8.21
CA ALA A 379 81.47 -52.52 -6.93
C ALA A 379 82.92 -52.04 -7.13
N VAL A 380 83.67 -52.75 -7.97
CA VAL A 380 85.08 -52.43 -8.23
C VAL A 380 85.22 -51.18 -9.10
N GLU A 381 84.35 -50.96 -10.10
CA GLU A 381 84.36 -49.71 -10.86
C GLU A 381 84.06 -48.50 -9.98
N SER A 382 83.11 -48.64 -9.06
CA SER A 382 82.76 -47.58 -8.11
C SER A 382 83.88 -47.32 -7.11
N CYS A 383 84.68 -48.34 -6.78
CA CYS A 383 85.86 -48.21 -5.93
C CYS A 383 87.01 -47.50 -6.64
N LEU A 384 87.34 -47.90 -7.87
CA LEU A 384 88.51 -47.39 -8.60
C LEU A 384 88.24 -46.09 -9.37
N LYS A 385 87.01 -45.85 -9.80
CA LYS A 385 86.57 -44.63 -10.50
C LYS A 385 87.55 -44.21 -11.62
N SER A 386 88.07 -42.99 -11.58
CA SER A 386 88.99 -42.46 -12.59
C SER A 386 90.34 -43.19 -12.64
N LEU A 387 90.70 -43.94 -11.59
CA LEU A 387 91.95 -44.71 -11.53
C LEU A 387 91.97 -45.83 -12.59
N LEU A 388 90.80 -46.31 -13.03
CA LEU A 388 90.69 -47.28 -14.14
C LEU A 388 91.29 -46.76 -15.45
N PHE A 389 91.36 -45.45 -15.64
CA PHE A 389 91.92 -44.85 -16.85
C PHE A 389 93.40 -44.50 -16.69
N ALA A 390 93.96 -44.60 -15.47
CA ALA A 390 95.29 -44.12 -15.19
C ALA A 390 96.39 -44.97 -15.85
N PHE A 391 97.58 -44.38 -15.96
CA PHE A 391 98.80 -45.05 -16.44
C PHE A 391 99.88 -44.89 -15.37
N CYS A 392 100.62 -45.96 -15.06
CA CYS A 392 101.79 -45.90 -14.18
C CYS A 392 103.06 -45.76 -15.05
N CYS A 393 103.99 -44.89 -14.62
CA CYS A 393 105.28 -44.61 -15.24
C CYS A 393 106.39 -44.80 -14.19
N ASP A 394 107.53 -45.35 -14.61
CA ASP A 394 108.64 -45.66 -13.70
C ASP A 394 109.36 -44.41 -13.18
N ASN A 395 109.52 -43.39 -14.04
CA ASN A 395 110.29 -42.20 -13.73
C ASN A 395 109.71 -40.93 -14.40
N TYR A 396 110.12 -39.77 -13.91
CA TYR A 396 109.64 -38.46 -14.38
C TYR A 396 110.03 -38.13 -15.83
N MET A 397 111.05 -38.79 -16.40
CA MET A 397 111.42 -38.56 -17.80
C MET A 397 110.41 -39.26 -18.73
N ASP A 398 110.04 -40.49 -18.41
CA ASP A 398 109.03 -41.25 -19.13
C ASP A 398 107.64 -40.60 -18.99
N GLU A 399 107.31 -40.04 -17.83
CA GLU A 399 106.09 -39.26 -17.63
C GLU A 399 105.95 -38.12 -18.66
N LYS A 400 107.01 -37.33 -18.88
CA LYS A 400 107.00 -36.22 -19.84
C LYS A 400 106.71 -36.68 -21.26
N VAL A 401 107.28 -37.83 -21.67
CA VAL A 401 107.06 -38.42 -22.99
C VAL A 401 105.60 -38.86 -23.12
N LEU A 402 105.06 -39.56 -22.11
CA LEU A 402 103.67 -40.00 -22.11
C LEU A 402 102.70 -38.81 -22.12
N GLN A 403 102.98 -37.76 -21.35
CA GLN A 403 102.17 -36.55 -21.30
C GLN A 403 102.11 -35.84 -22.65
N LEU A 404 103.23 -35.81 -23.39
CA LEU A 404 103.28 -35.28 -24.75
C LEU A 404 102.41 -36.10 -25.70
N LEU A 405 102.47 -37.43 -25.65
CA LEU A 405 101.62 -38.31 -26.46
C LEU A 405 100.13 -38.12 -26.14
N MET A 406 99.78 -38.07 -24.84
CA MET A 406 98.41 -37.82 -24.40
C MET A 406 97.90 -36.44 -24.84
N SER A 407 98.75 -35.41 -24.85
CA SER A 407 98.33 -34.06 -25.27
C SER A 407 97.89 -33.99 -26.74
N LYS A 408 98.49 -34.82 -27.60
CA LYS A 408 98.12 -34.94 -29.01
C LYS A 408 96.84 -35.74 -29.18
N ALA A 409 96.69 -36.84 -28.45
CA ALA A 409 95.49 -37.68 -28.53
C ALA A 409 94.26 -37.00 -27.89
N PHE A 410 94.43 -36.24 -26.80
CA PHE A 410 93.35 -35.65 -26.00
C PHE A 410 93.48 -34.12 -25.94
N SER A 411 93.36 -33.46 -27.09
CA SER A 411 93.49 -32.00 -27.23
C SER A 411 92.27 -31.21 -26.74
N GLN A 412 91.07 -31.80 -26.75
CA GLN A 412 89.81 -31.17 -26.31
C GLN A 412 89.02 -32.00 -25.29
N GLU A 413 89.60 -33.09 -24.77
CA GLU A 413 88.96 -34.03 -23.83
C GLU A 413 89.77 -34.20 -22.54
N ARG A 414 89.14 -34.70 -21.49
CA ARG A 414 89.79 -34.92 -20.19
C ARG A 414 90.85 -36.02 -20.31
N ARG A 415 92.11 -35.66 -20.02
CA ARG A 415 93.26 -36.58 -20.15
C ARG A 415 93.29 -37.63 -19.03
N PRO A 416 93.74 -38.87 -19.32
CA PRO A 416 93.96 -39.86 -18.28
C PRO A 416 95.07 -39.43 -17.29
N GLN A 417 94.97 -39.92 -16.06
CA GLN A 417 95.94 -39.61 -15.01
C GLN A 417 97.24 -40.40 -15.21
N ILE A 418 98.40 -39.78 -15.01
CA ILE A 418 99.71 -40.46 -14.98
C ILE A 418 100.18 -40.53 -13.52
N ILE A 419 100.66 -41.70 -13.09
CA ILE A 419 101.16 -41.96 -11.75
C ILE A 419 102.63 -42.36 -11.88
N VAL A 420 103.53 -41.59 -11.30
CA VAL A 420 104.96 -41.87 -11.36
C VAL A 420 105.40 -42.59 -10.10
N SER A 421 105.89 -43.82 -10.23
CA SER A 421 106.41 -44.65 -9.14
C SER A 421 107.42 -45.64 -9.70
N GLU A 422 108.52 -45.88 -8.99
CA GLU A 422 109.57 -46.81 -9.41
C GLU A 422 109.02 -48.23 -9.56
N PHE A 423 109.30 -48.87 -10.70
CA PHE A 423 108.76 -50.19 -10.99
C PHE A 423 109.53 -51.27 -10.24
N THR A 424 108.77 -52.13 -9.58
CA THR A 424 109.29 -53.25 -8.80
C THR A 424 108.61 -54.53 -9.25
N ASP A 425 109.39 -55.58 -9.47
CA ASP A 425 108.87 -56.90 -9.87
C ASP A 425 108.35 -57.72 -8.66
N THR A 426 108.52 -57.20 -7.45
CA THR A 426 108.05 -57.83 -6.21
C THR A 426 106.83 -57.09 -5.67
N LEU A 427 105.77 -57.85 -5.34
CA LEU A 427 104.61 -57.30 -4.63
C LEU A 427 105.02 -56.82 -3.23
N TYR A 428 104.44 -55.70 -2.79
CA TYR A 428 104.67 -55.23 -1.42
C TYR A 428 104.21 -56.25 -0.38
N ASP A 429 105.00 -56.43 0.69
CA ASP A 429 104.54 -57.16 1.86
C ASP A 429 103.47 -56.35 2.60
N ILE A 430 102.23 -56.78 2.43
CA ILE A 430 101.04 -56.17 3.01
C ILE A 430 100.54 -56.91 4.26
N SER A 431 101.28 -57.91 4.76
CA SER A 431 100.82 -58.84 5.80
C SER A 431 100.39 -58.16 7.10
N THR A 432 100.98 -57.00 7.42
CA THR A 432 100.71 -56.19 8.63
C THR A 432 99.55 -55.19 8.47
N ARG A 433 99.24 -54.76 7.23
CA ARG A 433 98.22 -53.72 6.94
C ARG A 433 96.97 -54.22 6.22
N ALA A 434 97.00 -55.40 5.61
CA ALA A 434 95.86 -55.94 4.90
C ALA A 434 94.73 -56.36 5.85
N VAL A 435 93.49 -56.21 5.40
CA VAL A 435 92.32 -56.71 6.12
C VAL A 435 92.21 -58.22 5.94
N ARG A 436 91.95 -58.94 7.03
CA ARG A 436 91.68 -60.38 7.01
C ARG A 436 90.24 -60.62 7.45
N HIS A 437 89.40 -61.09 6.54
CA HIS A 437 88.02 -61.48 6.84
C HIS A 437 87.71 -62.85 6.22
N PRO A 438 87.09 -63.80 6.95
CA PRO A 438 86.93 -65.19 6.50
C PRO A 438 85.96 -65.36 5.33
N GLN A 439 85.00 -64.44 5.16
CA GLN A 439 83.90 -64.59 4.19
C GLN A 439 83.91 -63.56 3.05
N TYR A 440 84.60 -62.43 3.21
CA TYR A 440 84.51 -61.32 2.25
C TYR A 440 85.90 -61.00 1.75
N PRO A 441 86.15 -61.08 0.42
CA PRO A 441 87.46 -60.79 -0.13
C PRO A 441 87.73 -59.30 -0.08
N THR A 442 89.01 -58.94 -0.01
CA THR A 442 89.43 -57.57 -0.30
C THR A 442 89.37 -57.30 -1.80
N VAL A 443 89.39 -56.02 -2.20
CA VAL A 443 89.46 -55.66 -3.63
C VAL A 443 90.70 -56.27 -4.28
N LEU A 444 91.85 -56.29 -3.57
CA LEU A 444 93.06 -56.94 -4.05
C LEU A 444 92.89 -58.46 -4.28
N GLN A 445 92.19 -59.16 -3.39
CA GLN A 445 91.96 -60.61 -3.52
C GLN A 445 90.94 -60.96 -4.60
N ALA A 446 90.02 -60.05 -4.92
CA ALA A 446 88.99 -60.25 -5.94
C ALA A 446 89.49 -59.98 -7.37
N LEU A 447 90.62 -59.27 -7.50
CA LEU A 447 91.25 -58.96 -8.76
C LEU A 447 92.29 -60.02 -9.15
N ASP A 448 92.32 -60.31 -10.45
CA ASP A 448 93.40 -61.04 -11.10
C ASP A 448 94.29 -60.02 -11.82
N ILE A 449 95.52 -59.85 -11.32
CA ILE A 449 96.47 -58.83 -11.77
C ILE A 449 97.79 -59.53 -12.09
N ASP A 450 98.14 -59.58 -13.37
CA ASP A 450 99.35 -60.29 -13.84
C ASP A 450 100.64 -59.47 -13.61
N ASN A 451 100.53 -58.14 -13.50
CA ASN A 451 101.68 -57.24 -13.38
C ASN A 451 101.81 -56.67 -11.94
N PRO A 452 102.89 -56.99 -11.19
CA PRO A 452 103.13 -56.49 -9.84
C PRO A 452 103.10 -54.97 -9.72
N VAL A 453 103.56 -54.25 -10.76
CA VAL A 453 103.53 -52.78 -10.80
C VAL A 453 102.10 -52.25 -10.72
N VAL A 454 101.15 -52.88 -11.42
CA VAL A 454 99.73 -52.47 -11.39
C VAL A 454 99.13 -52.72 -10.01
N ALA A 455 99.42 -53.87 -9.40
CA ALA A 455 98.95 -54.19 -8.06
C ALA A 455 99.52 -53.22 -7.00
N ASN A 456 100.83 -52.97 -7.02
CA ASN A 456 101.50 -52.03 -6.13
C ASN A 456 100.97 -50.60 -6.33
N CYS A 457 100.76 -50.16 -7.58
CA CYS A 457 100.19 -48.84 -7.92
C CYS A 457 98.74 -48.69 -7.36
N LEU A 458 97.92 -49.73 -7.43
CA LEU A 458 96.57 -49.72 -6.84
C LEU A 458 96.58 -49.77 -5.31
N ILE A 459 97.54 -50.48 -4.70
CA ILE A 459 97.77 -50.48 -3.25
C ILE A 459 98.15 -49.09 -2.76
N ASP A 460 99.10 -48.41 -3.42
CA ASP A 460 99.56 -47.09 -3.00
C ASP A 460 98.48 -46.02 -3.17
N MET A 461 97.77 -46.04 -4.30
CA MET A 461 96.81 -44.97 -4.63
C MET A 461 95.46 -45.14 -3.96
N ARG A 462 94.99 -46.39 -3.75
CA ARG A 462 93.65 -46.65 -3.22
C ARG A 462 93.63 -47.51 -1.96
N GLY A 463 94.72 -48.22 -1.63
CA GLY A 463 94.75 -49.12 -0.48
C GLY A 463 93.79 -50.30 -0.64
N ILE A 464 93.77 -50.92 -1.81
CA ILE A 464 92.81 -51.97 -2.19
C ILE A 464 92.87 -53.24 -1.29
N GLU A 465 93.97 -53.43 -0.56
CA GLU A 465 94.13 -54.46 0.47
C GLU A 465 93.38 -54.16 1.77
N THR A 466 92.94 -52.92 1.95
CA THR A 466 92.20 -52.45 3.14
C THR A 466 90.69 -52.29 2.91
N ILE A 467 90.21 -52.67 1.73
CA ILE A 467 88.82 -52.45 1.28
C ILE A 467 88.15 -53.81 1.03
N LEU A 468 86.97 -54.02 1.63
CA LEU A 468 86.19 -55.26 1.47
C LEU A 468 85.11 -55.15 0.38
N LEU A 469 84.82 -56.27 -0.30
CA LEU A 469 83.71 -56.39 -1.23
C LEU A 469 82.60 -57.25 -0.62
N ILE A 470 81.42 -56.65 -0.39
CA ILE A 470 80.29 -57.30 0.30
C ILE A 470 79.03 -57.17 -0.56
N LYS A 471 78.64 -58.25 -1.26
CA LYS A 471 77.56 -58.22 -2.26
C LYS A 471 76.24 -57.63 -1.77
N ASN A 472 75.86 -57.88 -0.52
CA ASN A 472 74.56 -57.50 0.03
C ASN A 472 74.67 -56.26 0.93
N ASN A 473 73.86 -55.24 0.65
CA ASN A 473 73.82 -53.97 1.37
C ASN A 473 73.53 -54.13 2.87
N LYS A 474 72.72 -55.14 3.26
CA LYS A 474 72.42 -55.42 4.69
C LYS A 474 73.63 -56.01 5.41
N ASP A 475 74.34 -56.92 4.76
CA ASP A 475 75.54 -57.54 5.32
C ASP A 475 76.68 -56.52 5.43
N ALA A 476 76.81 -55.63 4.44
CA ALA A 476 77.79 -54.55 4.45
C ALA A 476 77.59 -53.60 5.64
N ARG A 477 76.34 -53.19 5.91
CA ARG A 477 76.02 -52.39 7.12
C ARG A 477 76.26 -53.15 8.42
N ARG A 478 75.96 -54.45 8.44
CA ARG A 478 76.19 -55.28 9.64
C ARG A 478 77.68 -55.37 9.98
N VAL A 479 78.52 -55.66 8.98
CA VAL A 479 79.97 -55.84 9.15
C VAL A 479 80.68 -54.51 9.42
N MET A 480 80.28 -53.44 8.74
CA MET A 480 80.98 -52.16 8.84
C MET A 480 80.44 -51.21 9.92
N GLN A 481 79.14 -51.23 10.24
CA GLN A 481 78.51 -50.18 11.08
C GLN A 481 77.87 -50.70 12.38
N ARG A 482 77.44 -51.97 12.43
CA ARG A 482 76.78 -52.53 13.63
C ARG A 482 77.75 -53.22 14.61
N GLY A 483 78.95 -53.56 14.16
CA GLY A 483 80.07 -53.97 15.01
C GLY A 483 81.26 -53.06 14.78
N CYS A 484 82.35 -53.24 15.54
CA CYS A 484 83.61 -52.61 15.18
C CYS A 484 84.09 -53.18 13.84
N PRO A 485 84.45 -52.35 12.84
CA PRO A 485 84.99 -52.82 11.58
C PRO A 485 86.19 -53.77 11.80
N PRO A 486 86.40 -54.76 10.93
CA PRO A 486 87.57 -55.63 11.01
C PRO A 486 88.87 -54.81 11.06
N CYS A 487 89.87 -55.28 11.82
CA CYS A 487 91.13 -54.56 11.95
C CYS A 487 91.72 -54.23 10.57
N ASN A 488 92.23 -53.01 10.45
CA ASN A 488 92.76 -52.39 9.22
C ASN A 488 91.74 -52.11 8.10
N CYS A 489 90.43 -52.33 8.31
CA CYS A 489 89.41 -52.10 7.28
C CYS A 489 88.96 -50.64 7.21
N LYS A 490 89.14 -50.01 6.05
CA LYS A 490 88.80 -48.60 5.84
C LYS A 490 87.37 -48.40 5.37
N GLU A 491 86.96 -49.17 4.38
CA GLU A 491 85.65 -49.07 3.73
C GLU A 491 85.27 -50.40 3.06
N ALA A 492 84.00 -50.53 2.68
CA ALA A 492 83.51 -51.66 1.90
C ALA A 492 82.62 -51.18 0.75
N PHE A 493 82.60 -51.94 -0.35
CA PHE A 493 81.71 -51.70 -1.48
C PHE A 493 80.73 -52.85 -1.69
N THR A 494 79.50 -52.51 -2.06
CA THR A 494 78.46 -53.50 -2.35
C THR A 494 78.33 -53.79 -3.84
N ARG A 495 77.60 -54.86 -4.19
CA ARG A 495 77.34 -55.24 -5.58
C ARG A 495 76.73 -54.10 -6.40
N GLU A 496 75.94 -53.26 -5.76
CA GLU A 496 75.25 -52.13 -6.40
C GLU A 496 76.14 -50.88 -6.50
N GLY A 497 77.41 -50.97 -6.08
CA GLY A 497 78.36 -49.86 -6.09
C GLY A 497 78.28 -48.97 -4.86
N ASP A 498 77.45 -49.30 -3.87
CA ASP A 498 77.31 -48.50 -2.66
C ASP A 498 78.60 -48.53 -1.83
N GLN A 499 78.98 -47.37 -1.32
CA GLN A 499 80.20 -47.17 -0.54
C GLN A 499 79.86 -47.08 0.96
N VAL A 500 80.45 -47.96 1.75
CA VAL A 500 80.11 -48.15 3.17
C VAL A 500 81.32 -47.91 4.06
N PHE A 501 81.21 -46.89 4.91
CA PHE A 501 82.14 -46.58 5.99
C PHE A 501 81.55 -46.96 7.34
N ASN A 502 82.37 -46.97 8.40
CA ASN A 502 81.93 -47.24 9.77
C ASN A 502 80.71 -46.40 10.20
N ASN A 503 80.69 -45.11 9.84
CA ASN A 503 79.63 -44.18 10.25
C ASN A 503 78.80 -43.61 9.09
N ARG A 504 79.07 -43.97 7.83
CA ARG A 504 78.42 -43.35 6.65
C ARG A 504 78.15 -44.38 5.57
N TYR A 505 77.04 -44.22 4.86
CA TYR A 505 76.62 -45.09 3.77
C TYR A 505 76.22 -44.21 2.58
N TYR A 506 76.88 -44.37 1.44
CA TYR A 506 76.57 -43.63 0.22
C TYR A 506 76.07 -44.60 -0.85
N SER A 507 74.86 -44.36 -1.35
CA SER A 507 74.32 -45.14 -2.46
C SER A 507 74.95 -44.70 -3.78
N SER A 508 75.22 -45.66 -4.66
CA SER A 508 75.79 -45.38 -5.97
C SER A 508 74.81 -44.63 -6.86
N GLU A 509 75.29 -43.60 -7.54
CA GLU A 509 74.54 -42.93 -8.63
C GLU A 509 74.63 -43.71 -9.95
N GLN A 510 75.58 -44.65 -10.05
CA GLN A 510 75.73 -45.54 -11.22
C GLN A 510 74.92 -46.81 -11.02
N GLN A 511 73.98 -47.06 -11.94
CA GLN A 511 73.11 -48.24 -11.88
C GLN A 511 73.66 -49.49 -12.57
N ARG A 512 74.82 -49.42 -13.26
CA ARG A 512 75.45 -50.56 -13.96
C ARG A 512 76.94 -50.35 -14.22
N ALA A 513 77.69 -51.46 -14.34
CA ALA A 513 79.12 -51.48 -14.70
C ALA A 513 79.32 -51.22 -16.21
N LEU A 514 80.24 -50.33 -16.56
CA LEU A 514 80.42 -49.83 -17.94
C LEU A 514 81.73 -50.30 -18.59
N TYR A 515 82.74 -50.65 -17.80
CA TYR A 515 84.11 -50.87 -18.29
C TYR A 515 84.55 -52.33 -18.16
N LEU A 516 84.21 -52.98 -17.06
CA LEU A 516 84.64 -54.33 -16.66
C LEU A 516 83.58 -55.43 -16.92
N SER A 517 82.41 -55.10 -17.50
CA SER A 517 81.33 -56.06 -17.79
C SER A 517 81.56 -56.84 -19.10
N HIS A 518 81.16 -58.11 -19.18
CA HIS A 518 81.52 -59.02 -20.28
C HIS A 518 80.38 -59.40 -21.26
N ASP A 519 79.14 -58.96 -21.08
CA ASP A 519 77.99 -59.50 -21.84
C ASP A 519 77.25 -58.42 -22.67
N VAL A 520 77.73 -58.20 -23.91
CA VAL A 520 77.22 -57.19 -24.87
C VAL A 520 75.95 -57.67 -25.60
N GLU A 521 75.64 -58.97 -25.58
CA GLU A 521 74.56 -59.57 -26.37
C GLU A 521 73.17 -59.41 -25.75
N LYS A 522 73.08 -59.34 -24.42
CA LYS A 522 71.84 -58.97 -23.72
C LYS A 522 71.45 -57.50 -23.94
N GLU A 523 72.43 -56.62 -24.15
CA GLU A 523 72.20 -55.18 -24.35
C GLU A 523 71.56 -54.87 -25.71
N ILE A 524 71.97 -55.58 -26.76
CA ILE A 524 71.41 -55.41 -28.11
C ILE A 524 69.93 -55.85 -28.17
N ARG A 525 69.57 -56.96 -27.51
CA ARG A 525 68.18 -57.45 -27.51
C ARG A 525 67.21 -56.48 -26.82
N PHE A 526 67.64 -55.84 -25.74
CA PHE A 526 66.82 -54.90 -24.99
C PHE A 526 66.62 -53.57 -25.75
N ALA A 527 67.67 -53.09 -26.43
CA ALA A 527 67.60 -51.90 -27.29
C ALA A 527 66.71 -52.13 -28.53
N LEU A 528 66.78 -53.32 -29.15
CA LEU A 528 65.93 -53.68 -30.30
C LEU A 528 64.44 -53.72 -29.94
N ALA A 529 64.08 -54.28 -28.77
CA ALA A 529 62.69 -54.34 -28.32
C ALA A 529 62.09 -52.94 -28.07
N LEU A 530 62.87 -52.02 -27.50
CA LEU A 530 62.46 -50.62 -27.29
C LEU A 530 62.31 -49.86 -28.61
N CYS A 531 63.17 -50.09 -29.60
CA CYS A 531 63.05 -49.47 -30.92
C CYS A 531 61.77 -49.92 -31.66
N ALA A 532 61.37 -51.18 -31.56
CA ALA A 532 60.16 -51.69 -32.21
C ALA A 532 58.87 -51.05 -31.65
N ILE A 533 58.80 -50.85 -30.33
CA ILE A 533 57.66 -50.18 -29.68
C ILE A 533 57.58 -48.71 -30.11
N LEU A 534 58.71 -48.01 -30.19
CA LEU A 534 58.76 -46.60 -30.60
C LEU A 534 58.43 -46.42 -32.10
N LEU A 535 58.80 -47.36 -32.97
CA LEU A 535 58.44 -47.36 -34.40
C LEU A 535 56.94 -47.52 -34.63
N ASN A 536 56.27 -48.39 -33.86
CA ASN A 536 54.80 -48.55 -33.95
C ASN A 536 54.04 -47.30 -33.50
N VAL A 537 54.55 -46.59 -32.49
CA VAL A 537 53.99 -45.29 -32.07
C VAL A 537 54.21 -44.22 -33.14
N MET A 538 55.28 -44.31 -33.93
CA MET A 538 55.56 -43.38 -35.03
C MET A 538 54.58 -43.56 -36.21
N TYR A 539 54.28 -44.80 -36.59
CA TYR A 539 53.38 -45.12 -37.71
C TYR A 539 51.93 -44.66 -37.48
N LEU A 540 51.52 -44.54 -36.22
CA LEU A 540 50.17 -44.10 -35.84
C LEU A 540 49.94 -42.58 -35.98
N PHE A 541 51.00 -41.80 -36.23
CA PHE A 541 50.95 -40.33 -36.24
C PHE A 541 51.40 -39.69 -37.58
N ASP A 542 51.60 -40.50 -38.62
CA ASP A 542 52.22 -40.06 -39.87
C ASP A 542 51.17 -39.55 -40.90
N SER A 543 50.73 -38.31 -40.72
CA SER A 543 50.14 -37.53 -41.81
C SER A 543 50.19 -36.03 -41.52
N LEU A 544 51.37 -35.40 -41.67
CA LEU A 544 51.57 -33.97 -42.03
C LEU A 544 53.08 -33.65 -42.15
N PRO A 545 53.51 -32.85 -43.14
CA PRO A 545 54.92 -32.76 -43.55
C PRO A 545 55.73 -31.73 -42.73
N LEU A 546 57.02 -32.03 -42.49
CA LEU A 546 58.00 -31.11 -41.91
C LEU A 546 58.93 -30.55 -43.01
N PRO A 547 59.25 -29.23 -43.01
CA PRO A 547 60.26 -28.64 -43.89
C PRO A 547 61.70 -28.77 -43.31
N PRO A 548 62.76 -28.56 -44.12
CA PRO A 548 64.12 -28.94 -43.77
C PRO A 548 65.03 -27.76 -43.34
N GLN A 549 66.22 -28.15 -42.83
CA GLN A 549 67.47 -27.39 -42.63
C GLN A 549 67.61 -26.62 -41.30
N GLN A 550 68.46 -27.09 -40.36
CA GLN A 550 69.92 -26.87 -40.24
C GLN A 550 70.32 -25.39 -40.15
N GLU A 551 70.39 -24.86 -38.90
CA GLU A 551 71.39 -23.89 -38.37
C GLU A 551 70.89 -23.25 -37.05
N GLU A 552 70.75 -23.98 -35.93
CA GLU A 552 70.62 -23.34 -34.58
C GLU A 552 71.13 -24.25 -33.43
N LEU A 553 72.16 -25.05 -33.68
CA LEU A 553 72.66 -26.04 -32.70
C LEU A 553 73.58 -25.48 -31.60
N SER A 554 73.85 -24.17 -31.55
CA SER A 554 74.64 -23.54 -30.46
C SER A 554 73.84 -22.62 -29.54
N LYS A 555 72.62 -22.20 -29.92
CA LYS A 555 71.70 -21.44 -29.05
C LYS A 555 70.77 -22.34 -28.24
N SER A 556 70.51 -23.56 -28.71
CA SER A 556 69.61 -24.50 -28.05
C SER A 556 70.15 -25.02 -26.71
N ASP A 557 71.46 -25.18 -26.54
CA ASP A 557 72.03 -25.76 -25.31
C ASP A 557 71.93 -24.81 -24.09
N GLN A 558 72.05 -23.49 -24.30
CA GLN A 558 71.81 -22.51 -23.23
C GLN A 558 70.32 -22.38 -22.87
N VAL A 559 69.42 -22.57 -23.83
CA VAL A 559 67.97 -22.58 -23.60
C VAL A 559 67.56 -23.86 -22.87
N VAL A 560 68.19 -25.01 -23.16
CA VAL A 560 67.90 -26.29 -22.50
C VAL A 560 68.30 -26.27 -21.02
N GLU A 561 69.47 -25.74 -20.64
CA GLU A 561 69.88 -25.68 -19.23
C GLU A 561 69.08 -24.67 -18.40
N LYS A 562 68.77 -23.48 -18.96
CA LYS A 562 67.81 -22.55 -18.33
C LYS A 562 66.41 -23.18 -18.21
N SER A 563 65.98 -23.96 -19.20
CA SER A 563 64.67 -24.61 -19.18
C SER A 563 64.60 -25.78 -18.20
N LYS A 564 65.71 -26.50 -17.95
CA LYS A 564 65.77 -27.54 -16.90
C LYS A 564 65.70 -26.95 -15.50
N HIS A 565 66.41 -25.85 -15.23
CA HIS A 565 66.34 -25.15 -13.95
C HIS A 565 64.95 -24.54 -13.72
N ASN A 566 64.37 -23.93 -14.75
CA ASN A 566 62.99 -23.44 -14.71
C ASN A 566 61.99 -24.60 -14.50
N LYS A 567 62.16 -25.74 -15.17
CA LYS A 567 61.29 -26.92 -14.97
C LYS A 567 61.32 -27.40 -13.52
N LYS A 568 62.51 -27.52 -12.91
CA LYS A 568 62.64 -27.94 -11.51
C LYS A 568 62.03 -26.92 -10.54
N HIS A 569 62.31 -25.63 -10.76
CA HIS A 569 61.72 -24.54 -9.98
C HIS A 569 60.19 -24.50 -10.10
N TYR A 570 59.64 -24.66 -11.30
CA TYR A 570 58.20 -24.68 -11.54
C TYR A 570 57.54 -25.99 -11.09
N GLU A 571 58.25 -27.12 -11.03
CA GLU A 571 57.76 -28.37 -10.45
C GLU A 571 57.66 -28.30 -8.92
N GLU A 572 58.67 -27.72 -8.25
CA GLU A 572 58.63 -27.44 -6.80
C GLU A 572 57.54 -26.43 -6.47
N LYS A 573 57.45 -25.30 -7.20
CA LYS A 573 56.34 -24.36 -7.06
C LYS A 573 54.99 -24.98 -7.38
N ARG A 574 54.88 -25.87 -8.37
CA ARG A 574 53.61 -26.57 -8.67
C ARG A 574 53.19 -27.46 -7.52
N LYS A 575 54.13 -28.15 -6.86
CA LYS A 575 53.85 -28.99 -5.69
C LYS A 575 53.42 -28.14 -4.49
N GLU A 576 54.10 -27.03 -4.25
CA GLU A 576 53.74 -26.06 -3.20
C GLU A 576 52.37 -25.42 -3.48
N HIS A 577 52.12 -24.94 -4.70
CA HIS A 577 50.82 -24.42 -5.11
C HIS A 577 49.72 -25.48 -5.09
N LEU A 578 50.01 -26.76 -5.39
CA LEU A 578 49.01 -27.84 -5.28
C LEU A 578 48.62 -28.08 -3.82
N SER A 579 49.58 -28.09 -2.89
CA SER A 579 49.30 -28.14 -1.44
C SER A 579 48.49 -26.91 -1.01
N HIS A 580 48.90 -25.71 -1.43
CA HIS A 580 48.22 -24.47 -1.07
C HIS A 580 46.81 -24.39 -1.67
N ILE A 581 46.60 -24.89 -2.89
CA ILE A 581 45.27 -25.00 -3.50
C ILE A 581 44.41 -26.02 -2.74
N GLN A 582 45.00 -27.11 -2.23
CA GLN A 582 44.27 -28.11 -1.48
C GLN A 582 43.84 -27.58 -0.10
N ASP A 583 44.72 -26.83 0.57
CA ASP A 583 44.42 -26.12 1.83
C ASP A 583 43.39 -25.01 1.61
N LEU A 584 43.52 -24.22 0.54
CA LEU A 584 42.56 -23.19 0.15
C LEU A 584 41.21 -23.79 -0.24
N LYS A 585 41.17 -24.95 -0.92
CA LYS A 585 39.91 -25.65 -1.21
C LYS A 585 39.22 -26.16 0.04
N LYS A 586 39.98 -26.66 1.02
CA LYS A 586 39.43 -27.06 2.31
C LYS A 586 38.88 -25.85 3.07
N SER A 587 39.66 -24.77 3.14
CA SER A 587 39.21 -23.52 3.77
C SER A 587 38.04 -22.87 3.02
N LEU A 588 37.97 -23.00 1.70
CA LEU A 588 36.84 -22.56 0.88
C LEU A 588 35.59 -23.37 1.22
N GLY A 589 35.69 -24.71 1.31
CA GLY A 589 34.58 -25.57 1.70
C GLY A 589 34.06 -25.28 3.12
N ASP A 590 34.96 -25.07 4.08
CA ASP A 590 34.59 -24.68 5.45
C ASP A 590 33.89 -23.30 5.47
N LYS A 591 34.37 -22.34 4.66
CA LYS A 591 33.76 -21.01 4.52
C LYS A 591 32.45 -21.03 3.73
N GLU A 592 32.33 -21.87 2.71
CA GLU A 592 31.09 -22.08 1.95
C GLU A 592 30.01 -22.66 2.85
N HIS A 593 30.35 -23.63 3.71
CA HIS A 593 29.40 -24.19 4.66
C HIS A 593 29.00 -23.19 5.76
N GLU A 594 29.93 -22.35 6.23
CA GLU A 594 29.67 -21.25 7.16
C GLU A 594 28.77 -20.17 6.52
N ILE A 595 28.99 -19.87 5.24
CA ILE A 595 28.17 -18.96 4.43
C ILE A 595 26.77 -19.55 4.23
N GLU A 596 26.64 -20.83 3.88
CA GLU A 596 25.35 -21.49 3.65
C GLU A 596 24.49 -21.55 4.93
N ASN A 597 25.12 -21.83 6.07
CA ASN A 597 24.47 -21.77 7.38
C ASN A 597 24.04 -20.33 7.73
N SER A 598 24.84 -19.33 7.38
CA SER A 598 24.52 -17.92 7.61
C SER A 598 23.45 -17.39 6.64
N ILE A 599 23.42 -17.87 5.39
CA ILE A 599 22.39 -17.58 4.39
C ILE A 599 21.06 -18.17 4.85
N THR A 600 21.04 -19.42 5.30
CA THR A 600 19.82 -20.07 5.80
C THR A 600 19.19 -19.27 6.94
N LYS A 601 20.00 -18.83 7.92
CA LYS A 601 19.55 -17.96 9.02
C LYS A 601 19.09 -16.57 8.55
N ALA A 602 19.71 -16.02 7.51
CA ALA A 602 19.35 -14.71 6.96
C ALA A 602 18.05 -14.77 6.12
N LEU A 603 17.82 -15.86 5.40
CA LEU A 603 16.62 -16.09 4.58
C LEU A 603 15.35 -16.26 5.44
N GLU A 604 15.46 -16.73 6.69
CA GLU A 604 14.35 -16.71 7.65
C GLU A 604 13.86 -15.29 7.99
N ILE A 605 14.71 -14.27 7.82
CA ILE A 605 14.42 -12.88 8.19
C ILE A 605 14.09 -12.03 6.96
N CYS A 606 14.76 -12.25 5.81
CA CYS A 606 14.53 -11.51 4.57
C CYS A 606 14.74 -12.42 3.34
N PRO A 607 13.77 -12.52 2.42
CA PRO A 607 13.82 -13.44 1.28
C PRO A 607 14.86 -13.08 0.20
N GLU A 608 15.39 -11.84 0.20
CA GLU A 608 16.42 -11.38 -0.74
C GLU A 608 17.73 -11.00 -0.02
N ARG A 609 18.87 -11.52 -0.52
CA ARG A 609 20.21 -11.27 0.03
C ARG A 609 20.83 -10.02 -0.59
N SER A 610 21.07 -8.98 0.22
CA SER A 610 21.83 -7.79 -0.18
C SER A 610 23.35 -8.02 -0.08
N ASP A 611 24.11 -7.68 -1.12
CA ASP A 611 25.58 -7.74 -1.10
C ASP A 611 26.18 -6.50 -0.41
N VAL A 612 26.99 -6.71 0.65
CA VAL A 612 27.51 -5.60 1.47
C VAL A 612 29.05 -5.62 1.53
N ARG A 613 29.67 -4.47 1.24
CA ARG A 613 31.14 -4.25 1.34
C ARG A 613 31.63 -3.73 2.71
N ARG A 614 30.74 -3.68 3.70
CA ARG A 614 30.99 -3.08 5.04
C ARG A 614 31.21 -4.17 6.08
N THR A 615 32.01 -3.88 7.12
CA THR A 615 32.28 -4.81 8.22
C THR A 615 31.05 -5.03 9.11
N ALA A 616 30.87 -6.25 9.62
CA ALA A 616 29.72 -6.64 10.46
C ALA A 616 29.49 -5.68 11.64
N LYS A 617 30.58 -5.24 12.30
CA LYS A 617 30.53 -4.27 13.41
C LYS A 617 29.95 -2.91 13.01
N SER A 618 30.22 -2.45 11.79
CA SER A 618 29.66 -1.20 11.25
C SER A 618 28.18 -1.35 10.95
N LEU A 619 27.78 -2.52 10.44
CA LEU A 619 26.37 -2.81 10.15
C LEU A 619 25.58 -2.98 11.44
N ASP A 620 26.11 -3.66 12.46
CA ASP A 620 25.43 -3.81 13.76
C ASP A 620 25.26 -2.49 14.50
N SER A 621 26.25 -1.59 14.42
CA SER A 621 26.15 -0.26 15.03
C SER A 621 25.18 0.64 14.25
N GLU A 622 25.12 0.53 12.92
CA GLU A 622 24.13 1.20 12.07
C GLU A 622 22.71 0.64 12.30
N ILE A 623 22.56 -0.68 12.39
CA ILE A 623 21.31 -1.37 12.73
C ILE A 623 20.84 -0.97 14.13
N SER A 624 21.73 -0.95 15.13
CA SER A 624 21.36 -0.54 16.49
C SER A 624 20.92 0.92 16.53
N ARG A 625 21.63 1.80 15.79
CA ARG A 625 21.28 3.22 15.70
C ARG A 625 19.98 3.43 14.95
N LEU A 626 19.73 2.70 13.87
CA LEU A 626 18.48 2.73 13.11
C LEU A 626 17.32 2.13 13.90
N LYS A 627 17.51 1.01 14.61
CA LYS A 627 16.51 0.42 15.51
C LYS A 627 16.15 1.37 16.64
N LEU A 628 17.13 2.04 17.25
CA LEU A 628 16.88 3.06 18.27
C LEU A 628 16.09 4.24 17.69
N LYS A 629 16.43 4.68 16.46
CA LYS A 629 15.71 5.76 15.75
C LYS A 629 14.29 5.36 15.36
N ILE A 630 14.09 4.12 14.92
CA ILE A 630 12.78 3.56 14.58
C ILE A 630 11.94 3.41 15.85
N SER A 631 12.49 2.87 16.94
CA SER A 631 11.81 2.76 18.24
C SER A 631 11.42 4.12 18.79
N THR A 632 12.33 5.09 18.82
CA THR A 632 12.00 6.45 19.29
C THR A 632 10.95 7.15 18.43
N GLN A 633 10.92 6.89 17.12
CA GLN A 633 9.86 7.41 16.25
C GLN A 633 8.53 6.64 16.36
N GLN A 634 8.57 5.32 16.59
CA GLN A 634 7.39 4.49 16.88
C GLN A 634 6.76 4.86 18.23
N ASP A 635 7.57 5.14 19.25
CA ASP A 635 7.10 5.58 20.57
C ASP A 635 6.48 6.98 20.53
N GLN A 636 6.93 7.85 19.60
CA GLN A 636 6.39 9.22 19.45
C GLN A 636 5.16 9.30 18.52
N HIS A 637 5.05 8.44 17.50
CA HIS A 637 4.04 8.59 16.44
C HIS A 637 3.13 7.36 16.24
N GLY A 638 3.37 6.24 16.92
CA GLY A 638 2.60 5.00 16.77
C GLY A 638 3.05 4.11 15.60
N ASP A 639 2.49 2.90 15.52
CA ASP A 639 2.84 1.92 14.49
C ASP A 639 2.33 2.32 13.08
N ARG A 640 3.04 1.92 12.01
CA ARG A 640 2.79 2.34 10.62
C ARG A 640 1.35 2.06 10.18
N ASP A 641 0.84 0.87 10.50
CA ASP A 641 -0.53 0.49 10.15
C ASP A 641 -1.55 1.30 10.92
N THR A 642 -1.21 1.73 12.14
CA THR A 642 -2.07 2.58 12.97
C THR A 642 -2.18 4.00 12.37
N ILE A 643 -1.06 4.57 11.90
CA ILE A 643 -1.05 5.89 11.24
C ILE A 643 -1.82 5.86 9.92
N LEU A 644 -1.63 4.82 9.09
CA LEU A 644 -2.36 4.66 7.83
C LEU A 644 -3.87 4.52 8.06
N ARG A 645 -4.26 3.77 9.10
CA ARG A 645 -5.67 3.61 9.48
C ARG A 645 -6.27 4.93 9.98
N GLN A 646 -5.57 5.63 10.86
CA GLN A 646 -5.99 6.96 11.34
C GLN A 646 -6.12 7.98 10.21
N TYR A 647 -5.20 7.95 9.23
CA TYR A 647 -5.29 8.79 8.04
C TYR A 647 -6.50 8.42 7.17
N GLN A 648 -6.73 7.14 6.91
CA GLN A 648 -7.88 6.67 6.13
C GLN A 648 -9.20 7.02 6.82
N ASP A 649 -9.29 6.81 8.14
CA ASP A 649 -10.47 7.14 8.94
C ASP A 649 -10.73 8.66 8.93
N ALA A 650 -9.68 9.47 9.08
CA ALA A 650 -9.77 10.93 8.99
C ALA A 650 -10.18 11.40 7.59
N LEU A 651 -9.62 10.81 6.52
CA LEU A 651 -9.98 11.11 5.14
C LEU A 651 -11.44 10.75 4.84
N GLN A 652 -11.91 9.60 5.32
CA GLN A 652 -13.29 9.16 5.15
C GLN A 652 -14.26 10.06 5.91
N SER A 653 -13.92 10.44 7.15
CA SER A 653 -14.69 11.40 7.95
C SER A 653 -14.76 12.77 7.27
N TYR A 654 -13.63 13.28 6.76
CA TYR A 654 -13.57 14.53 6.00
C TYR A 654 -14.44 14.49 4.74
N ASN A 655 -14.32 13.44 3.92
CA ASN A 655 -15.12 13.29 2.71
C ASN A 655 -16.62 13.22 3.04
N GLY A 656 -16.99 12.52 4.12
CA GLY A 656 -18.36 12.49 4.63
C GLY A 656 -18.88 13.87 5.04
N ALA A 657 -18.09 14.61 5.81
CA ALA A 657 -18.44 15.97 6.24
C ALA A 657 -18.53 16.94 5.05
N ALA A 658 -17.61 16.88 4.10
CA ALA A 658 -17.62 17.71 2.89
C ALA A 658 -18.86 17.46 2.02
N LEU A 659 -19.29 16.20 1.87
CA LEU A 659 -20.54 15.84 1.21
C LEU A 659 -21.76 16.42 1.93
N GLN A 660 -21.80 16.33 3.26
CA GLN A 660 -22.88 16.92 4.06
C GLN A 660 -22.94 18.44 3.92
N VAL A 661 -21.79 19.13 3.98
CA VAL A 661 -21.69 20.58 3.77
C VAL A 661 -22.19 20.97 2.39
N LYS A 662 -21.80 20.22 1.34
CA LYS A 662 -22.29 20.44 -0.02
C LYS A 662 -23.81 20.25 -0.14
N GLY A 663 -24.35 19.21 0.49
CA GLY A 663 -25.79 18.95 0.58
C GLY A 663 -26.53 20.10 1.26
N LEU A 664 -26.06 20.52 2.44
CA LEU A 664 -26.62 21.64 3.20
C LEU A 664 -26.60 22.95 2.41
N LYS A 665 -25.52 23.25 1.68
CA LYS A 665 -25.45 24.42 0.79
C LYS A 665 -26.53 24.38 -0.29
N SER A 666 -26.68 23.25 -0.98
CA SER A 666 -27.72 23.10 -1.99
C SER A 666 -29.12 23.28 -1.42
N PHE A 667 -29.37 22.75 -0.21
CA PHE A 667 -30.62 22.91 0.51
C PHE A 667 -30.86 24.38 0.91
N ILE A 668 -29.86 25.09 1.43
CA ILE A 668 -29.96 26.52 1.78
C ILE A 668 -30.29 27.37 0.55
N THR A 669 -29.68 27.08 -0.61
CA THR A 669 -29.98 27.77 -1.86
C THR A 669 -31.42 27.53 -2.29
N LEU A 670 -31.86 26.26 -2.28
CA LEU A 670 -33.24 25.91 -2.61
C LEU A 670 -34.24 26.56 -1.65
N LEU A 671 -33.97 26.50 -0.34
CA LEU A 671 -34.77 27.15 0.68
C LEU A 671 -34.82 28.66 0.45
N GLY A 672 -33.70 29.29 0.12
CA GLY A 672 -33.65 30.71 -0.25
C GLY A 672 -34.56 31.06 -1.42
N ASN A 673 -34.57 30.24 -2.47
CA ASN A 673 -35.43 30.44 -3.63
C ASN A 673 -36.92 30.29 -3.28
N ILE A 674 -37.27 29.25 -2.51
CA ILE A 674 -38.64 29.02 -2.03
C ILE A 674 -39.09 30.18 -1.14
N MET A 675 -38.22 30.67 -0.26
CA MET A 675 -38.56 31.77 0.63
C MET A 675 -38.78 33.08 -0.11
N ASN A 676 -37.97 33.40 -1.12
CA ASN A 676 -38.20 34.57 -1.96
C ASN A 676 -39.55 34.49 -2.70
N LYS A 677 -39.90 33.31 -3.24
CA LYS A 677 -41.21 33.09 -3.86
C LYS A 677 -42.35 33.30 -2.87
N ARG A 678 -42.27 32.68 -1.68
CA ARG A 678 -43.28 32.84 -0.62
C ARG A 678 -43.41 34.29 -0.13
N HIS A 679 -42.30 35.02 -0.03
CA HIS A 679 -42.30 36.42 0.35
C HIS A 679 -43.02 37.31 -0.68
N ASN A 680 -42.77 37.05 -1.96
CA ASN A 680 -43.44 37.75 -3.05
C ASN A 680 -44.95 37.49 -3.01
N ILE A 681 -45.35 36.21 -2.90
CA ILE A 681 -46.76 35.82 -2.77
C ILE A 681 -47.40 36.47 -1.54
N TYR A 682 -46.74 36.45 -0.38
CA TYR A 682 -47.22 37.12 0.83
C TYR A 682 -47.46 38.62 0.60
N THR A 683 -46.52 39.30 -0.06
CA THR A 683 -46.62 40.74 -0.35
C THR A 683 -47.77 41.03 -1.31
N GLU A 684 -47.95 40.21 -2.34
CA GLU A 684 -49.06 40.30 -3.28
C GLU A 684 -50.40 40.02 -2.61
N MET A 685 -50.50 38.93 -1.83
CA MET A 685 -51.71 38.56 -1.08
C MET A 685 -52.09 39.66 -0.08
N ARG A 686 -51.12 40.21 0.66
CA ARG A 686 -51.36 41.31 1.60
C ARG A 686 -51.95 42.53 0.88
N ARG A 687 -51.39 42.92 -0.26
CA ARG A 687 -51.91 44.04 -1.07
C ARG A 687 -53.30 43.72 -1.60
N TYR A 688 -53.49 42.53 -2.15
CA TYR A 688 -54.73 42.07 -2.75
C TYR A 688 -55.89 42.03 -1.74
N LEU A 689 -55.67 41.42 -0.59
CA LEU A 689 -56.66 41.30 0.49
C LEU A 689 -57.01 42.68 1.06
N SER A 690 -56.07 43.60 1.19
CA SER A 690 -56.35 44.98 1.64
C SER A 690 -57.21 45.75 0.64
N VAL A 691 -56.93 45.62 -0.66
CA VAL A 691 -57.75 46.25 -1.71
C VAL A 691 -59.16 45.64 -1.75
N ARG A 692 -59.28 44.31 -1.67
CA ARG A 692 -60.60 43.64 -1.60
C ARG A 692 -61.38 44.02 -0.36
N CYS A 693 -60.74 44.07 0.81
CA CYS A 693 -61.37 44.51 2.05
C CYS A 693 -61.97 45.91 1.90
N LYS A 694 -61.17 46.84 1.35
CA LYS A 694 -61.62 48.21 1.06
C LYS A 694 -62.81 48.24 0.11
N TYR A 695 -62.76 47.49 -0.99
CA TYR A 695 -63.83 47.43 -1.98
C TYR A 695 -65.14 46.89 -1.37
N TYR A 696 -65.09 45.76 -0.66
CA TYR A 696 -66.28 45.21 -0.03
C TYR A 696 -66.83 46.12 1.05
N PHE A 697 -65.97 46.76 1.86
CA PHE A 697 -66.43 47.67 2.90
C PHE A 697 -67.24 48.84 2.32
N ASP A 698 -66.71 49.49 1.28
CA ASP A 698 -67.38 50.59 0.58
C ASP A 698 -68.69 50.12 -0.10
N SER A 699 -68.64 48.96 -0.76
CA SER A 699 -69.82 48.36 -1.40
C SER A 699 -70.93 47.97 -0.41
N MET A 700 -70.60 47.57 0.83
CA MET A 700 -71.59 47.23 1.85
C MET A 700 -72.19 48.50 2.47
N LEU A 701 -71.36 49.51 2.75
CA LEU A 701 -71.83 50.80 3.27
C LEU A 701 -72.77 51.53 2.30
N SER A 702 -72.49 51.45 1.00
CA SER A 702 -73.31 52.12 -0.02
C SER A 702 -74.75 51.60 -0.09
N GLN A 703 -75.02 50.37 0.38
CA GLN A 703 -76.39 49.85 0.49
C GLN A 703 -77.27 50.66 1.45
N ARG A 704 -76.68 51.40 2.39
CA ARG A 704 -77.37 52.33 3.30
C ARG A 704 -77.26 53.80 2.86
N GLY A 705 -76.58 54.06 1.74
CA GLY A 705 -76.22 55.41 1.30
C GLY A 705 -75.09 56.02 2.12
N TYR A 706 -74.26 55.20 2.78
CA TYR A 706 -73.09 55.67 3.53
C TYR A 706 -71.86 55.60 2.63
N THR A 707 -70.91 56.51 2.85
CA THR A 707 -69.61 56.51 2.16
C THR A 707 -68.50 56.21 3.14
N GLY A 708 -67.61 55.27 2.82
CA GLY A 708 -66.50 54.87 3.67
C GLY A 708 -65.14 55.17 3.04
N LYS A 709 -64.12 55.40 3.87
CA LYS A 709 -62.73 55.44 3.44
C LYS A 709 -61.89 54.56 4.34
N MET A 710 -61.24 53.56 3.72
CA MET A 710 -60.21 52.74 4.37
C MET A 710 -58.85 53.02 3.74
N THR A 711 -57.86 53.27 4.60
CA THR A 711 -56.46 53.53 4.20
C THR A 711 -55.54 52.59 4.96
N PHE A 712 -54.86 51.71 4.23
CA PHE A 712 -53.86 50.80 4.78
C PHE A 712 -52.46 51.41 4.57
N SER A 713 -51.68 51.57 5.64
CA SER A 713 -50.22 51.73 5.54
C SER A 713 -49.56 50.44 5.96
N HIS A 714 -49.10 49.67 4.98
CA HIS A 714 -48.37 48.43 5.21
C HIS A 714 -46.95 48.63 5.74
N LYS A 715 -46.39 49.83 5.57
CA LYS A 715 -45.06 50.20 6.04
C LYS A 715 -45.10 50.62 7.51
N ASP A 716 -46.11 51.41 7.88
CA ASP A 716 -46.30 51.89 9.26
C ASP A 716 -47.17 50.94 10.09
N GLU A 717 -47.66 49.86 9.47
CA GLU A 717 -48.58 48.88 10.06
C GLU A 717 -49.85 49.52 10.66
N THR A 718 -50.45 50.46 9.93
CA THR A 718 -51.66 51.18 10.36
C THR A 718 -52.85 50.98 9.41
N LEU A 719 -54.06 50.98 9.99
CA LEU A 719 -55.34 50.96 9.27
C LEU A 719 -56.24 52.09 9.80
N SER A 720 -56.48 53.08 8.95
CA SER A 720 -57.42 54.17 9.22
C SER A 720 -58.75 53.91 8.51
N ILE A 721 -59.86 54.04 9.26
CA ILE A 721 -61.23 53.82 8.77
C ILE A 721 -62.08 55.02 9.16
N SER A 722 -62.71 55.66 8.18
CA SER A 722 -63.68 56.73 8.38
C SER A 722 -64.95 56.45 7.59
N VAL A 723 -66.09 56.87 8.15
CA VAL A 723 -67.42 56.62 7.58
C VAL A 723 -68.23 57.90 7.67
N GLN A 724 -69.00 58.16 6.62
CA GLN A 724 -69.92 59.29 6.53
C GLN A 724 -71.33 58.76 6.21
N PRO A 725 -72.29 58.88 7.14
CA PRO A 725 -73.70 58.62 6.88
C PRO A 725 -74.32 59.65 5.90
N GLY A 726 -75.11 59.25 4.90
CA GLY A 726 -75.82 60.17 3.96
C GLY A 726 -76.94 60.98 4.65
N GLU A 727 -77.54 62.07 4.13
CA GLU A 727 -77.64 62.70 2.80
C GLU A 727 -77.41 64.24 2.89
N ASN A 728 -76.78 64.72 3.97
CA ASN A 728 -76.32 66.11 4.09
C ASN A 728 -74.81 66.15 3.85
N ALA A 729 -74.38 66.54 2.65
CA ALA A 729 -72.97 66.68 2.23
C ALA A 729 -72.12 67.68 3.05
N LYS A 730 -72.60 68.11 4.24
CA LYS A 730 -71.91 68.99 5.19
C LYS A 730 -71.29 68.26 6.39
N ALA A 731 -71.60 66.99 6.63
CA ALA A 731 -70.94 66.23 7.69
C ALA A 731 -69.53 65.83 7.22
N ALA A 732 -68.49 66.30 7.93
CA ALA A 732 -67.11 65.93 7.63
C ALA A 732 -66.90 64.42 7.83
N LEU A 733 -66.05 63.80 7.00
CA LEU A 733 -65.55 62.44 7.21
C LEU A 733 -65.00 62.33 8.62
N SER A 734 -65.71 61.62 9.48
CA SER A 734 -65.43 61.56 10.89
C SER A 734 -64.96 60.17 11.31
N ASP A 735 -64.14 60.13 12.35
CA ASP A 735 -63.70 58.87 12.96
C ASP A 735 -64.94 58.11 13.45
N MET A 736 -64.96 56.78 13.34
CA MET A 736 -66.10 55.92 13.65
C MET A 736 -66.63 56.09 15.08
N ARG A 737 -65.84 56.69 15.98
CA ARG A 737 -66.22 57.04 17.35
C ARG A 737 -67.27 58.14 17.45
N SER A 738 -67.34 59.01 16.45
CA SER A 738 -68.26 60.15 16.40
C SER A 738 -69.64 59.79 15.85
N LEU A 739 -69.82 58.56 15.36
CA LEU A 739 -71.08 58.04 14.85
C LEU A 739 -72.06 57.74 15.98
N SER A 740 -73.36 57.76 15.67
CA SER A 740 -74.39 57.26 16.59
C SER A 740 -74.21 55.76 16.87
N GLY A 741 -74.80 55.26 17.97
CA GLY A 741 -74.71 53.83 18.33
C GLY A 741 -75.20 52.88 17.23
N GLY A 742 -76.24 53.26 16.49
CA GLY A 742 -76.79 52.50 15.37
C GLY A 742 -75.89 52.52 14.13
N GLU A 743 -75.43 53.70 13.71
CA GLU A 743 -74.50 53.88 12.57
C GLU A 743 -73.17 53.16 12.81
N ARG A 744 -72.67 53.24 14.04
CA ARG A 744 -71.46 52.56 14.46
C ARG A 744 -71.62 51.05 14.36
N SER A 745 -72.70 50.49 14.91
CA SER A 745 -72.98 49.05 14.86
C SER A 745 -73.13 48.56 13.41
N PHE A 746 -73.82 49.34 12.56
CA PHE A 746 -73.98 49.04 11.14
C PHE A 746 -72.62 49.02 10.41
N SER A 747 -71.78 50.02 10.66
CA SER A 747 -70.44 50.12 10.07
C SER A 747 -69.53 48.98 10.56
N THR A 748 -69.66 48.54 11.82
CA THR A 748 -68.98 47.36 12.34
C THR A 748 -69.37 46.10 11.58
N VAL A 749 -70.66 45.87 11.34
CA VAL A 749 -71.12 44.72 10.57
C VAL A 749 -70.61 44.78 9.13
N CYS A 750 -70.62 45.96 8.49
CA CYS A 750 -70.05 46.12 7.14
C CYS A 750 -68.56 45.74 7.09
N PHE A 751 -67.78 46.11 8.11
CA PHE A 751 -66.37 45.74 8.21
C PHE A 751 -66.16 44.23 8.46
N VAL A 752 -66.97 43.62 9.34
CA VAL A 752 -66.90 42.17 9.57
C VAL A 752 -67.25 41.42 8.29
N LEU A 753 -68.29 41.86 7.57
CA LEU A 753 -68.70 41.29 6.30
C LEU A 753 -67.63 41.44 5.21
N SER A 754 -66.93 42.58 5.15
CA SER A 754 -65.81 42.76 4.21
C SER A 754 -64.64 41.82 4.51
N LEU A 755 -64.38 41.53 5.79
CA LEU A 755 -63.42 40.52 6.18
C LEU A 755 -63.91 39.09 5.88
N TRP A 756 -65.19 38.80 6.08
CA TRP A 756 -65.81 37.53 5.68
C TRP A 756 -65.76 37.29 4.17
N ALA A 757 -65.78 38.33 3.35
CA ALA A 757 -65.63 38.18 1.91
C ALA A 757 -64.21 37.73 1.49
N ILE A 758 -63.20 37.91 2.35
CA ILE A 758 -61.79 37.64 2.03
C ILE A 758 -61.12 36.57 2.91
N ALA A 759 -61.71 36.23 4.07
CA ALA A 759 -61.18 35.22 4.99
C ALA A 759 -61.77 33.83 4.70
N GLU A 760 -60.92 32.80 4.81
CA GLU A 760 -61.32 31.40 4.70
C GLU A 760 -61.53 30.80 6.10
N ALA A 761 -62.75 30.37 6.38
CA ALA A 761 -63.12 29.58 7.56
C ALA A 761 -64.33 28.70 7.20
N PRO A 762 -64.38 27.42 7.66
CA PRO A 762 -65.47 26.50 7.32
C PRO A 762 -66.80 26.92 7.97
N PHE A 763 -66.73 27.53 9.16
CA PHE A 763 -67.88 28.11 9.83
C PHE A 763 -67.56 29.50 10.40
N ARG A 764 -68.60 30.29 10.61
CA ARG A 764 -68.54 31.64 11.17
C ARG A 764 -69.63 31.85 12.20
N CYS A 765 -69.25 32.40 13.34
CA CYS A 765 -70.17 32.67 14.43
C CYS A 765 -70.19 34.16 14.77
N LEU A 766 -71.38 34.71 15.00
CA LEU A 766 -71.59 36.13 15.31
C LEU A 766 -72.56 36.25 16.48
N ASP A 767 -72.10 36.82 17.60
CA ASP A 767 -72.91 36.97 18.83
C ASP A 767 -73.47 38.39 18.99
N GLU A 768 -74.79 38.50 19.18
CA GLU A 768 -75.52 39.74 19.53
C GLU A 768 -75.25 40.94 18.61
N PHE A 769 -75.05 40.69 17.32
CA PHE A 769 -74.72 41.72 16.33
C PHE A 769 -75.80 42.79 16.14
N ASP A 770 -77.06 42.47 16.41
CA ASP A 770 -78.22 43.34 16.16
C ASP A 770 -78.73 44.12 17.38
N VAL A 771 -78.11 43.94 18.56
CA VAL A 771 -78.63 44.51 19.83
C VAL A 771 -78.62 46.03 19.88
N TYR A 772 -77.66 46.68 19.21
CA TYR A 772 -77.49 48.14 19.24
C TYR A 772 -77.92 48.83 17.94
N MET A 773 -78.63 48.10 17.07
CA MET A 773 -79.11 48.61 15.79
C MET A 773 -80.58 49.04 15.90
N ASP A 774 -80.92 50.14 15.22
CA ASP A 774 -82.31 50.44 14.91
C ASP A 774 -82.90 49.43 13.90
N MET A 775 -84.22 49.43 13.75
CA MET A 775 -84.92 48.47 12.88
C MET A 775 -84.52 48.55 11.40
N VAL A 776 -84.11 49.73 10.91
CA VAL A 776 -83.73 49.93 9.50
C VAL A 776 -82.35 49.33 9.25
N ASN A 777 -81.37 49.74 10.06
CA ASN A 777 -80.00 49.24 10.00
C ASN A 777 -79.93 47.73 10.27
N ARG A 778 -80.78 47.22 11.18
CA ARG A 778 -80.95 45.79 11.44
C ARG A 778 -81.42 45.04 10.20
N ARG A 779 -82.50 45.50 9.56
CA ARG A 779 -83.07 44.85 8.36
C ARG A 779 -82.05 44.76 7.22
N ILE A 780 -81.34 45.87 6.96
CA ILE A 780 -80.36 45.93 5.88
C ILE A 780 -79.16 45.04 6.21
N SER A 781 -78.65 45.06 7.44
CA SER A 781 -77.54 44.19 7.88
C SER A 781 -77.90 42.70 7.72
N MET A 782 -79.12 42.32 8.12
CA MET A 782 -79.64 40.95 7.96
C MET A 782 -79.69 40.52 6.50
N ASP A 783 -80.20 41.37 5.62
CA ASP A 783 -80.25 41.10 4.18
C ASP A 783 -78.85 40.93 3.58
N MET A 784 -77.87 41.75 3.98
CA MET A 784 -76.47 41.60 3.56
C MET A 784 -75.87 40.26 4.03
N MET A 785 -76.07 39.90 5.31
CA MET A 785 -75.55 38.64 5.85
C MET A 785 -76.15 37.42 5.13
N LEU A 786 -77.45 37.44 4.87
CA LEU A 786 -78.12 36.36 4.13
C LEU A 786 -77.66 36.29 2.68
N LYS A 787 -77.43 37.43 2.01
CA LYS A 787 -76.86 37.48 0.65
C LYS A 787 -75.46 36.88 0.60
N ILE A 788 -74.60 37.19 1.58
CA ILE A 788 -73.24 36.61 1.67
C ILE A 788 -73.31 35.12 1.97
N ALA A 789 -74.22 34.69 2.85
CA ALA A 789 -74.36 33.27 3.14
C ALA A 789 -74.88 32.47 1.93
N ALA A 790 -75.80 33.05 1.17
CA ALA A 790 -76.31 32.46 -0.08
C ALA A 790 -75.23 32.36 -1.16
N SER A 791 -74.31 33.33 -1.26
CA SER A 791 -73.17 33.25 -2.20
C SER A 791 -72.06 32.30 -1.75
N GLN A 792 -72.07 31.86 -0.49
CA GLN A 792 -71.08 30.96 0.10
C GLN A 792 -71.73 29.65 0.58
N ARG A 793 -72.27 28.87 -0.37
CA ARG A 793 -73.10 27.68 -0.09
C ARG A 793 -72.42 26.62 0.79
N TYR A 794 -71.11 26.46 0.68
CA TYR A 794 -70.31 25.47 1.42
C TYR A 794 -69.73 25.99 2.74
N ARG A 795 -70.15 27.18 3.22
CA ARG A 795 -69.73 27.73 4.50
C ARG A 795 -70.91 27.81 5.46
N GLN A 796 -70.65 27.54 6.73
CA GLN A 796 -71.65 27.61 7.77
C GLN A 796 -71.62 28.97 8.48
N PHE A 797 -72.80 29.52 8.77
CA PHE A 797 -73.00 30.77 9.48
C PHE A 797 -73.90 30.50 10.69
N ILE A 798 -73.47 30.92 11.88
CA ILE A 798 -74.17 30.74 13.15
C ILE A 798 -74.35 32.11 13.79
N PHE A 799 -75.58 32.61 13.77
CA PHE A 799 -75.95 33.92 14.30
C PHE A 799 -76.68 33.75 15.63
N LEU A 800 -76.17 34.36 16.70
CA LEU A 800 -76.83 34.40 18.00
C LEU A 800 -77.50 35.77 18.17
N THR A 801 -78.79 35.79 18.46
CA THR A 801 -79.57 37.03 18.59
C THR A 801 -80.64 36.89 19.67
N PRO A 802 -80.89 37.94 20.47
CA PRO A 802 -82.00 37.93 21.43
C PRO A 802 -83.35 38.28 20.80
N GLN A 803 -83.37 38.76 19.55
CA GLN A 803 -84.56 39.27 18.91
C GLN A 803 -85.27 38.21 18.05
N SER A 804 -86.59 38.30 17.94
CA SER A 804 -87.38 37.39 17.09
C SER A 804 -86.99 37.53 15.61
N MET A 805 -87.04 36.42 14.88
CA MET A 805 -86.76 36.31 13.44
C MET A 805 -88.00 35.90 12.62
N SER A 806 -89.20 36.16 13.15
CA SER A 806 -90.49 35.82 12.51
C SER A 806 -90.74 36.52 11.16
N SER A 807 -89.93 37.49 10.77
CA SER A 807 -90.04 38.26 9.53
C SER A 807 -89.13 37.76 8.39
N LEU A 808 -88.35 36.70 8.59
CA LEU A 808 -87.48 36.14 7.55
C LEU A 808 -88.28 35.30 6.54
N PRO A 809 -87.99 35.42 5.23
CA PRO A 809 -88.60 34.54 4.23
C PRO A 809 -88.16 33.09 4.48
N PRO A 810 -89.08 32.11 4.35
CA PRO A 810 -88.72 30.70 4.51
C PRO A 810 -87.73 30.30 3.41
N ASN A 811 -86.52 29.91 3.81
CA ASN A 811 -85.47 29.42 2.90
C ASN A 811 -84.97 28.06 3.39
N ASN A 812 -84.77 27.11 2.47
CA ASN A 812 -84.29 25.75 2.80
C ASN A 812 -82.86 25.74 3.36
N LEU A 813 -82.13 26.85 3.27
CA LEU A 813 -80.76 27.02 3.77
C LEU A 813 -80.68 27.64 5.18
N THR A 814 -81.79 28.13 5.72
CA THR A 814 -81.87 28.77 7.04
C THR A 814 -82.50 27.85 8.08
N HIS A 815 -81.80 27.63 9.17
CA HIS A 815 -82.26 26.84 10.31
C HIS A 815 -82.41 27.74 11.55
N ILE A 816 -83.55 27.70 12.24
CA ILE A 816 -83.81 28.51 13.43
C ILE A 816 -83.91 27.60 14.66
N LEU A 817 -83.05 27.86 15.64
CA LEU A 817 -82.95 27.15 16.91
C LEU A 817 -83.36 28.10 18.04
N ARG A 818 -84.45 27.78 18.75
CA ARG A 818 -84.91 28.59 19.88
C ARG A 818 -84.49 27.96 21.21
N LEU A 819 -83.82 28.72 22.06
CA LEU A 819 -83.51 28.36 23.43
C LEU A 819 -84.70 28.66 24.35
N ASN A 820 -84.81 27.86 25.40
CA ASN A 820 -85.78 28.09 26.47
C ASN A 820 -85.46 29.40 27.21
N ASP A 821 -86.50 30.04 27.74
CA ASP A 821 -86.35 31.23 28.56
C ASP A 821 -85.59 30.90 29.86
N PRO A 822 -84.81 31.86 30.40
CA PRO A 822 -84.04 31.63 31.62
C PRO A 822 -84.95 31.34 32.82
N ASP A 823 -84.58 30.36 33.64
CA ASP A 823 -85.24 30.08 34.91
C ASP A 823 -85.10 31.29 35.84
N ARG A 824 -86.22 31.88 36.27
CA ARG A 824 -86.29 33.14 37.05
C ARG A 824 -85.54 33.12 38.40
N ASN A 825 -84.99 31.98 38.82
CA ASN A 825 -84.31 31.80 40.11
C ASN A 825 -82.77 31.68 40.00
N GLN A 826 -82.17 31.78 38.80
CA GLN A 826 -80.71 31.83 38.68
C GLN A 826 -80.22 33.28 38.87
N SER A 827 -79.70 33.57 40.06
CA SER A 827 -78.96 34.80 40.32
C SER A 827 -77.80 34.93 39.34
N THR A 828 -77.64 36.12 38.78
CA THR A 828 -76.52 36.52 37.91
C THR A 828 -75.19 36.04 38.47
N LEU A 829 -74.43 35.29 37.66
CA LEU A 829 -73.03 34.95 37.94
C LEU A 829 -72.26 36.24 38.26
N PRO A 830 -71.50 36.33 39.38
CA PRO A 830 -70.66 37.47 39.66
C PRO A 830 -69.48 37.44 38.68
N PHE A 831 -69.58 38.22 37.61
CA PHE A 831 -68.41 38.57 36.80
C PHE A 831 -67.52 39.49 37.64
N GLY A 832 -66.40 38.95 38.13
CA GLY A 832 -65.34 39.77 38.70
C GLY A 832 -64.90 40.81 37.67
N GLN A 833 -64.97 42.08 38.05
CA GLN A 833 -64.24 43.14 37.36
C GLN A 833 -62.73 42.83 37.40
N PRO A 834 -61.95 43.26 36.40
CA PRO A 834 -60.57 42.84 36.19
C PRO A 834 -59.64 43.03 37.39
#